data_AF-A6GF92-F1
#
_entry.id   AF-A6GF92-F1
#
_cell.length_a   1.000
_cell.length_b   1.000
_cell.length_c   1.000
_cell.angle_alpha   90.00
_cell.angle_beta   90.00
_cell.angle_gamma   90.00
#
_symmetry.space_group_name_H-M   'P 1'
#
loop_
_entity.id
_entity.type
_entity.pdbx_description
1 polymer ?
#
loop_
_entity_poly.entity_id
_entity_poly.type
_entity_poly.pdbx_seq_one_letter_code
_entity_poly.pdbx_strand_id
1 'polypeptide(L)'
;MVFFVGAGFSLDSEGLSSFRLVLRLLARFDALSWALARASSLPKSARRKALRLRATLRRTFSLSAAAKAALDGEGWPSEGDRLTTGDDAWALSQDYYRANEWIAGAFGSLLALVDALDGPARAALLEAVHGREDALLRGVQGEGRDRLPPIEVRLLAGHGPDRRGKALFVDTLGFADPEVIAGRPHAPRLEQAQASFAGRLRPRHHILARWAREGLCRSALTTNYDLLLEGAFRLSGLAVRTTDERGATPEQPLMLTDVSHFTRIGEAVEYFRFGASHRSASITKIHGCAERYRQLRNAALDQLRTLEALEDERWVEEARLEDARARLDERRELLATYLPAIVFTFREIQNWREDAWSRDLLANLLRTRSIVFCGYSAQDRVIHDAFRTIYEEMADVHARVQDSTGVLDALEGRRPAQMGEGSHPPLWMPEQFEAADAKRARAFFMGAAGPLEFDALEILRAASRAEGVESPSQTEHPNYLQFYIERPDAGGRLAPEGFPGLDDSLRWLWHRTLRFRQRQTIDVDLRRVVSGLLGHACSERGREGVLRHFEALKAAEERCAREWERAAPDALGFDLVVGWTDRFHVGLLGEFAAGEVLLRRRRGVGGLTPLSATGAKVTGTGAGHSAWTGGRFFPAAEHPQWTVWALVVEIALRRMIAAWRGKLDAWAEPSACVRAASSERAAVTFTRGPVHSPGAPRALAIALAGLSRVEAPSRVRGAFGAQVHHWRLRGASIPWWPARQASPSTALIHALPGTPDAGE
;
A
#
# COMPACT_ATOMS: atom_id res chain seq x y z
N MET A 1 16.64 -1.20 1.31
CA MET A 1 15.60 -1.69 2.22
C MET A 1 14.51 -2.33 1.39
N VAL A 2 13.83 -3.33 1.95
CA VAL A 2 12.68 -4.03 1.35
C VAL A 2 11.59 -4.09 2.41
N PHE A 3 10.35 -3.78 2.03
CA PHE A 3 9.21 -3.97 2.92
C PHE A 3 8.53 -5.30 2.62
N PHE A 4 8.31 -6.12 3.65
CA PHE A 4 7.44 -7.27 3.61
C PHE A 4 6.08 -6.88 4.20
N VAL A 5 5.09 -6.73 3.33
CA VAL A 5 3.77 -6.20 3.68
C VAL A 5 2.75 -7.34 3.81
N GLY A 6 2.23 -7.54 5.02
CA GLY A 6 1.20 -8.54 5.30
C GLY A 6 -0.22 -7.99 5.33
N ALA A 7 -1.20 -8.87 5.58
CA ALA A 7 -2.63 -8.55 5.49
C ALA A 7 -3.07 -7.46 6.47
N GLY A 8 -2.44 -7.38 7.65
CA GLY A 8 -2.70 -6.35 8.64
C GLY A 8 -2.41 -4.93 8.16
N PHE A 9 -1.59 -4.77 7.10
CA PHE A 9 -1.29 -3.46 6.52
C PHE A 9 -2.49 -2.84 5.79
N SER A 10 -3.32 -3.68 5.16
CA SER A 10 -4.48 -3.25 4.35
C SER A 10 -5.83 -3.51 5.05
N LEU A 11 -5.84 -4.18 6.20
CA LEU A 11 -7.04 -4.74 6.84
C LEU A 11 -8.15 -3.69 7.04
N ASP A 12 -7.79 -2.56 7.64
CA ASP A 12 -8.67 -1.43 7.94
C ASP A 12 -8.97 -0.54 6.71
N SER A 13 -8.26 -0.75 5.60
CA SER A 13 -8.33 0.03 4.38
C SER A 13 -9.39 -0.55 3.45
N GLU A 14 -9.37 -1.87 3.26
CA GLU A 14 -10.41 -2.59 2.52
C GLU A 14 -11.61 -2.95 3.42
N GLY A 15 -11.42 -3.01 4.74
CA GLY A 15 -12.42 -3.53 5.66
C GLY A 15 -12.71 -5.02 5.44
N LEU A 16 -11.73 -5.77 4.90
CA LEU A 16 -11.82 -7.18 4.57
C LEU A 16 -11.08 -8.01 5.62
N SER A 17 -11.71 -8.22 6.77
CA SER A 17 -11.21 -9.15 7.78
C SER A 17 -11.38 -10.60 7.33
N SER A 18 -10.56 -11.50 7.89
CA SER A 18 -10.73 -12.95 7.71
C SER A 18 -12.16 -13.38 8.07
N PHE A 19 -12.72 -12.83 9.13
CA PHE A 19 -14.13 -12.99 9.51
C PHE A 19 -15.10 -12.65 8.38
N ARG A 20 -14.96 -11.47 7.77
CA ARG A 20 -15.86 -11.02 6.69
C ARG A 20 -15.72 -11.87 5.44
N LEU A 21 -14.49 -12.24 5.08
CA LEU A 21 -14.21 -13.14 3.96
C LEU A 21 -14.84 -14.53 4.19
N VAL A 22 -14.69 -15.08 5.38
CA VAL A 22 -15.30 -16.36 5.78
C VAL A 22 -16.82 -16.27 5.81
N LEU A 23 -17.39 -15.16 6.28
CA LEU A 23 -18.83 -14.95 6.28
C LEU A 23 -19.41 -14.99 4.86
N ARG A 24 -18.73 -14.37 3.88
CA ARG A 24 -19.11 -14.43 2.45
C ARG A 24 -19.06 -15.85 1.90
N LEU A 25 -17.99 -16.59 2.22
CA LEU A 25 -17.85 -17.99 1.84
C LEU A 25 -18.96 -18.86 2.43
N LEU A 26 -19.26 -18.66 3.70
CA LEU A 26 -20.28 -19.41 4.44
C LEU A 26 -21.68 -19.11 3.91
N ALA A 27 -21.99 -17.85 3.61
CA ALA A 27 -23.26 -17.44 2.99
C ALA A 27 -23.52 -18.16 1.67
N ARG A 28 -22.52 -18.18 0.78
CA ARG A 28 -22.64 -18.89 -0.50
C ARG A 28 -22.74 -20.40 -0.32
N PHE A 29 -21.89 -20.98 0.52
CA PHE A 29 -21.93 -22.42 0.79
C PHE A 29 -23.29 -22.85 1.36
N ASP A 30 -23.81 -22.07 2.33
CA ASP A 30 -25.11 -22.29 2.93
C ASP A 30 -26.22 -22.21 1.88
N ALA A 31 -26.26 -21.13 1.10
CA ALA A 31 -27.26 -20.92 0.07
C ALA A 31 -27.26 -22.02 -1.01
N LEU A 32 -26.08 -22.33 -1.56
CA LEU A 32 -25.92 -23.31 -2.62
C LEU A 32 -26.26 -24.73 -2.15
N SER A 33 -25.74 -25.15 -0.99
CA SER A 33 -26.03 -26.48 -0.45
C SER A 33 -27.49 -26.64 -0.01
N TRP A 34 -28.12 -25.57 0.48
CA TRP A 34 -29.54 -25.54 0.83
C TRP A 34 -30.43 -25.69 -0.41
N ALA A 35 -30.18 -24.89 -1.45
CA ALA A 35 -30.97 -24.94 -2.69
C ALA A 35 -30.85 -26.30 -3.38
N LEU A 36 -29.63 -26.86 -3.46
CA LEU A 36 -29.39 -28.18 -4.04
C LEU A 36 -30.03 -29.32 -3.23
N ALA A 37 -30.09 -29.21 -1.90
CA ALA A 37 -30.78 -30.22 -1.08
C ALA A 37 -32.30 -30.24 -1.33
N ARG A 38 -32.89 -29.10 -1.72
CA ARG A 38 -34.33 -28.93 -1.96
C ARG A 38 -34.74 -29.05 -3.44
N ALA A 39 -33.79 -29.10 -4.37
CA ALA A 39 -34.06 -29.22 -5.80
C ALA A 39 -34.71 -30.57 -6.15
N SER A 40 -36.03 -30.59 -6.34
CA SER A 40 -36.79 -31.80 -6.67
C SER A 40 -36.38 -32.44 -7.99
N SER A 41 -35.83 -31.64 -8.91
CA SER A 41 -35.23 -32.07 -10.17
C SER A 41 -33.97 -32.93 -10.01
N LEU A 42 -33.34 -32.94 -8.83
CA LEU A 42 -32.17 -33.79 -8.55
C LEU A 42 -32.56 -35.14 -7.95
N PRO A 43 -31.82 -36.22 -8.31
CA PRO A 43 -31.91 -37.50 -7.63
C PRO A 43 -31.74 -37.38 -6.11
N LYS A 44 -32.43 -38.23 -5.34
CA LYS A 44 -32.36 -38.23 -3.86
C LYS A 44 -30.93 -38.38 -3.34
N SER A 45 -30.07 -39.13 -4.05
CA SER A 45 -28.65 -39.30 -3.73
C SER A 45 -27.85 -38.00 -3.87
N ALA A 46 -28.10 -37.23 -4.94
CA ALA A 46 -27.50 -35.91 -5.17
C ALA A 46 -27.90 -34.91 -4.08
N ARG A 47 -29.19 -34.82 -3.76
CA ARG A 47 -29.69 -33.98 -2.66
C ARG A 47 -29.08 -34.35 -1.30
N ARG A 48 -28.97 -35.66 -1.02
CA ARG A 48 -28.31 -36.17 0.21
C ARG A 48 -26.82 -35.84 0.26
N LYS A 49 -26.14 -35.73 -0.89
CA LYS A 49 -24.73 -35.28 -0.94
C LYS A 49 -24.60 -33.84 -0.44
N ALA A 50 -25.49 -32.93 -0.87
CA ALA A 50 -25.50 -31.55 -0.38
C ALA A 50 -25.73 -31.49 1.15
N LEU A 51 -26.70 -32.25 1.66
CA LEU A 51 -26.91 -32.41 3.11
C LEU A 51 -25.68 -32.93 3.87
N ARG A 52 -25.01 -33.94 3.31
CA ARG A 52 -23.82 -34.53 3.92
C ARG A 52 -22.67 -33.51 4.03
N LEU A 53 -22.50 -32.66 3.03
CA LEU A 53 -21.49 -31.59 3.07
C LEU A 53 -21.79 -30.61 4.20
N ARG A 54 -23.05 -30.18 4.38
CA ARG A 54 -23.47 -29.32 5.50
C ARG A 54 -23.16 -29.95 6.87
N ALA A 55 -23.53 -31.23 7.04
CA ALA A 55 -23.25 -31.96 8.28
C ALA A 55 -21.74 -32.15 8.53
N THR A 56 -20.96 -32.36 7.46
CA THR A 56 -19.51 -32.51 7.54
C THR A 56 -18.85 -31.21 7.95
N LEU A 57 -19.26 -30.05 7.42
CA LEU A 57 -18.73 -28.75 7.84
C LEU A 57 -18.92 -28.54 9.34
N ARG A 58 -20.15 -28.71 9.83
CA ARG A 58 -20.49 -28.56 11.26
C ARG A 58 -19.62 -29.44 12.14
N ARG A 59 -19.48 -30.71 11.79
CA ARG A 59 -18.69 -31.67 12.57
C ARG A 59 -17.19 -31.38 12.50
N THR A 60 -16.67 -30.97 11.35
CA THR A 60 -15.22 -30.77 11.14
C THR A 60 -14.72 -29.55 11.92
N PHE A 61 -15.51 -28.48 11.98
CA PHE A 61 -15.11 -27.22 12.63
C PHE A 61 -15.87 -26.94 13.93
N SER A 62 -16.56 -27.95 14.46
CA SER A 62 -17.33 -27.86 15.71
C SER A 62 -18.26 -26.63 15.76
N LEU A 63 -18.91 -26.32 14.64
CA LEU A 63 -19.82 -25.16 14.52
C LEU A 63 -21.02 -25.33 15.45
N SER A 64 -21.57 -24.21 15.91
CA SER A 64 -22.49 -24.17 17.05
C SER A 64 -23.68 -25.14 16.90
N ALA A 65 -23.93 -25.92 17.97
CA ALA A 65 -25.02 -26.92 18.00
C ALA A 65 -26.41 -26.30 18.19
N ALA A 66 -26.50 -24.98 18.40
CA ALA A 66 -27.76 -24.27 18.64
C ALA A 66 -28.73 -24.38 17.45
N ALA A 67 -28.23 -24.59 16.24
CA ALA A 67 -29.00 -25.12 15.13
C ALA A 67 -28.77 -26.64 15.02
N LYS A 68 -29.46 -27.45 15.86
CA LYS A 68 -29.74 -28.84 15.45
C LYS A 68 -30.26 -28.76 14.02
N ALA A 69 -29.72 -29.57 13.09
CA ALA A 69 -30.11 -29.56 11.69
C ALA A 69 -31.64 -29.49 11.62
N ALA A 70 -32.16 -28.31 11.32
CA ALA A 70 -33.58 -28.05 11.42
C ALA A 70 -34.16 -28.62 10.14
N LEU A 71 -34.40 -29.93 10.14
CA LEU A 71 -34.97 -30.61 9.00
C LEU A 71 -36.49 -30.39 9.00
N ASP A 72 -37.06 -30.21 7.82
CA ASP A 72 -38.50 -30.26 7.63
C ASP A 72 -39.01 -31.71 7.80
N GLY A 73 -40.33 -31.89 7.75
CA GLY A 73 -40.97 -33.21 7.90
C GLY A 73 -40.52 -34.25 6.86
N GLU A 74 -39.83 -33.84 5.79
CA GLU A 74 -39.29 -34.71 4.75
C GLU A 74 -37.80 -35.02 4.93
N GLY A 75 -37.17 -34.47 5.97
CA GLY A 75 -35.74 -34.66 6.24
C GLY A 75 -34.83 -33.74 5.42
N TRP A 76 -35.33 -32.64 4.85
CA TRP A 76 -34.57 -31.63 4.12
C TRP A 76 -34.37 -30.37 4.95
N PRO A 77 -33.37 -29.51 4.64
CA PRO A 77 -33.16 -28.27 5.40
C PRO A 77 -34.41 -27.38 5.39
N SER A 78 -34.89 -27.00 6.57
CA SER A 78 -35.92 -25.97 6.74
C SER A 78 -35.34 -24.57 6.47
N GLU A 79 -36.19 -23.55 6.44
CA GLU A 79 -35.74 -22.15 6.32
C GLU A 79 -34.87 -21.69 7.49
N GLY A 80 -35.09 -22.28 8.68
CA GLY A 80 -34.30 -22.02 9.88
C GLY A 80 -32.95 -22.72 9.92
N ASP A 81 -32.68 -23.69 9.02
CA ASP A 81 -31.38 -24.36 8.94
C ASP A 81 -30.35 -23.43 8.33
N ARG A 82 -29.68 -22.65 9.18
CA ARG A 82 -28.62 -21.71 8.80
C ARG A 82 -27.26 -22.22 9.25
N LEU A 83 -26.26 -22.01 8.40
CA LEU A 83 -24.84 -22.14 8.73
C LEU A 83 -24.21 -20.76 8.88
N THR A 84 -24.80 -19.73 8.27
CA THR A 84 -24.24 -18.38 8.21
C THR A 84 -24.60 -17.60 9.47
N THR A 85 -23.84 -17.81 10.55
CA THR A 85 -23.91 -17.02 11.78
C THR A 85 -22.59 -16.28 12.03
N GLY A 86 -22.63 -15.23 12.86
CA GLY A 86 -21.42 -14.54 13.29
C GLY A 86 -20.47 -15.48 14.03
N ASP A 87 -20.97 -16.27 14.99
CA ASP A 87 -20.14 -17.17 15.78
C ASP A 87 -19.46 -18.24 14.93
N ASP A 88 -20.18 -18.82 13.97
CA ASP A 88 -19.62 -19.85 13.08
C ASP A 88 -18.58 -19.25 12.12
N ALA A 89 -18.83 -18.05 11.57
CA ALA A 89 -17.85 -17.34 10.75
C ALA A 89 -16.60 -16.95 11.56
N TRP A 90 -16.76 -16.59 12.83
CA TRP A 90 -15.65 -16.31 13.73
C TRP A 90 -14.82 -17.57 13.99
N ALA A 91 -15.47 -18.69 14.36
CA ALA A 91 -14.81 -19.97 14.59
C ALA A 91 -14.00 -20.44 13.38
N LEU A 92 -14.59 -20.38 12.18
CA LEU A 92 -13.90 -20.72 10.93
C LEU A 92 -12.73 -19.76 10.61
N SER A 93 -12.83 -18.49 11.00
CA SER A 93 -11.73 -17.53 10.74
C SER A 93 -10.49 -17.76 11.61
N GLN A 94 -10.61 -18.48 12.73
CA GLN A 94 -9.46 -18.90 13.56
C GLN A 94 -8.67 -20.06 12.93
N ASP A 95 -9.31 -20.89 12.09
CA ASP A 95 -8.67 -21.98 11.34
C ASP A 95 -8.74 -21.73 9.83
N TYR A 96 -8.37 -20.50 9.46
CA TYR A 96 -8.60 -19.89 8.14
C TYR A 96 -8.16 -20.79 6.97
N TYR A 97 -6.94 -21.32 6.99
CA TYR A 97 -6.40 -22.11 5.88
C TYR A 97 -7.11 -23.45 5.69
N ARG A 98 -7.46 -24.15 6.78
CA ARG A 98 -8.18 -25.43 6.70
C ARG A 98 -9.64 -25.23 6.31
N ALA A 99 -10.29 -24.20 6.85
CA ALA A 99 -11.64 -23.81 6.45
C ALA A 99 -11.71 -23.50 4.95
N ASN A 100 -10.76 -22.72 4.43
CA ASN A 100 -10.69 -22.38 3.01
C ASN A 100 -10.49 -23.61 2.11
N GLU A 101 -9.57 -24.52 2.49
CA GLU A 101 -9.32 -25.74 1.73
C GLU A 101 -10.58 -26.62 1.65
N TRP A 102 -11.27 -26.77 2.79
CA TRP A 102 -12.53 -27.51 2.84
C TRP A 102 -13.60 -26.88 1.96
N ILE A 103 -13.81 -25.55 2.06
CA ILE A 103 -14.85 -24.84 1.31
C ILE A 103 -14.57 -24.89 -0.20
N ALA A 104 -13.32 -24.72 -0.63
CA ALA A 104 -12.95 -24.79 -2.04
C ALA A 104 -13.29 -26.18 -2.65
N GLY A 105 -12.96 -27.27 -1.95
CA GLY A 105 -13.32 -28.63 -2.37
C GLY A 105 -14.83 -28.88 -2.34
N ALA A 106 -15.53 -28.35 -1.33
CA ALA A 106 -16.97 -28.45 -1.21
C ALA A 106 -17.70 -27.72 -2.35
N PHE A 107 -17.25 -26.54 -2.74
CA PHE A 107 -17.76 -25.82 -3.91
C PHE A 107 -17.60 -26.63 -5.21
N GLY A 108 -16.46 -27.29 -5.42
CA GLY A 108 -16.26 -28.17 -6.56
C GLY A 108 -17.29 -29.31 -6.60
N SER A 109 -17.56 -29.91 -5.44
CA SER A 109 -18.57 -30.96 -5.29
C SER A 109 -20.00 -30.48 -5.51
N LEU A 110 -20.33 -29.25 -5.09
CA LEU A 110 -21.66 -28.66 -5.29
C LEU A 110 -21.87 -28.24 -6.74
N LEU A 111 -20.88 -27.65 -7.41
CA LEU A 111 -20.96 -27.28 -8.83
C LEU A 111 -21.20 -28.51 -9.73
N ALA A 112 -20.61 -29.66 -9.42
CA ALA A 112 -20.90 -30.91 -10.12
C ALA A 112 -22.37 -31.33 -10.00
N LEU A 113 -23.07 -30.96 -8.92
CA LEU A 113 -24.51 -31.20 -8.77
C LEU A 113 -25.34 -30.18 -9.57
N VAL A 114 -24.86 -28.94 -9.66
CA VAL A 114 -25.49 -27.90 -10.49
C VAL A 114 -25.46 -28.27 -11.97
N ASP A 115 -24.37 -28.87 -12.45
CA ASP A 115 -24.25 -29.31 -13.85
C ASP A 115 -25.23 -30.43 -14.23
N ALA A 116 -25.66 -31.24 -13.25
CA ALA A 116 -26.63 -32.30 -13.45
C ALA A 116 -28.06 -31.79 -13.69
N LEU A 117 -28.30 -30.49 -13.51
CA LEU A 117 -29.56 -29.83 -13.81
C LEU A 117 -29.60 -29.38 -15.27
N ASP A 118 -30.79 -29.44 -15.89
CA ASP A 118 -31.03 -28.81 -17.19
C ASP A 118 -30.96 -27.26 -17.11
N GLY A 119 -30.98 -26.58 -18.26
CA GLY A 119 -30.85 -25.12 -18.32
C GLY A 119 -31.88 -24.36 -17.45
N PRO A 120 -33.20 -24.61 -17.62
CA PRO A 120 -34.22 -23.93 -16.84
C PRO A 120 -34.15 -24.21 -15.33
N ALA A 121 -33.99 -25.47 -14.90
CA ALA A 121 -33.90 -25.80 -13.48
C ALA A 121 -32.62 -25.26 -12.85
N ARG A 122 -31.52 -25.23 -13.61
CA ARG A 122 -30.26 -24.62 -13.19
C ARG A 122 -30.40 -23.11 -12.99
N ALA A 123 -31.02 -22.40 -13.92
CA ALA A 123 -31.25 -20.96 -13.80
C ALA A 123 -32.11 -20.63 -12.57
N ALA A 124 -33.22 -21.33 -12.37
CA ALA A 124 -34.09 -21.17 -11.20
C ALA A 124 -33.37 -21.48 -9.88
N LEU A 125 -32.52 -22.51 -9.84
CA LEU A 125 -31.70 -22.81 -8.67
C LEU A 125 -30.71 -21.68 -8.37
N LEU A 126 -30.00 -21.17 -9.37
CA LEU A 126 -29.01 -20.09 -9.17
C LEU A 126 -29.67 -18.79 -8.71
N GLU A 127 -30.87 -18.48 -9.20
CA GLU A 127 -31.68 -17.36 -8.71
C GLU A 127 -32.06 -17.54 -7.23
N ALA A 128 -32.52 -18.73 -6.85
CA ALA A 128 -32.85 -19.06 -5.46
C ALA A 128 -31.62 -18.98 -4.54
N VAL A 129 -30.44 -19.39 -5.04
CA VAL A 129 -29.17 -19.24 -4.32
C VAL A 129 -28.85 -17.77 -4.09
N HIS A 130 -28.90 -16.94 -5.14
CA HIS A 130 -28.63 -15.50 -5.03
C HIS A 130 -29.59 -14.81 -4.04
N GLY A 131 -30.88 -15.12 -4.10
CA GLY A 131 -31.87 -14.59 -3.17
C GLY A 131 -31.59 -14.97 -1.70
N ARG A 132 -31.12 -16.21 -1.47
CA ARG A 132 -30.75 -16.70 -0.14
C ARG A 132 -29.43 -16.10 0.36
N GLU A 133 -28.43 -15.94 -0.50
CA GLU A 133 -27.16 -15.25 -0.17
C GLU A 133 -27.44 -13.84 0.37
N ASP A 134 -28.25 -13.06 -0.36
CA ASP A 134 -28.62 -11.70 0.03
C ASP A 134 -29.38 -11.67 1.37
N ALA A 135 -30.26 -12.66 1.62
CA ALA A 135 -31.00 -12.77 2.87
C ALA A 135 -30.08 -13.12 4.07
N LEU A 136 -29.14 -14.05 3.88
CA LEU A 136 -28.20 -14.47 4.92
C LEU A 136 -27.26 -13.32 5.31
N LEU A 137 -26.69 -12.63 4.33
CA LEU A 137 -25.72 -11.56 4.58
C LEU A 137 -26.38 -10.33 5.24
N ARG A 138 -27.59 -9.94 4.82
CA ARG A 138 -28.37 -8.90 5.51
C ARG A 138 -28.73 -9.26 6.96
N GLY A 139 -28.86 -10.55 7.26
CA GLY A 139 -29.19 -11.04 8.60
C GLY A 139 -28.02 -10.98 9.59
N VAL A 140 -26.78 -10.98 9.10
CA VAL A 140 -25.57 -10.95 9.93
C VAL A 140 -24.93 -9.55 9.97
N GLN A 141 -25.07 -8.77 8.89
CA GLN A 141 -24.44 -7.46 8.75
C GLN A 141 -25.50 -6.37 8.58
N GLY A 142 -25.49 -5.35 9.44
CA GLY A 142 -26.37 -4.18 9.34
C GLY A 142 -26.07 -3.26 8.15
N GLU A 143 -25.01 -3.52 7.38
CA GLU A 143 -24.57 -2.69 6.26
C GLU A 143 -24.53 -3.52 4.96
N GLY A 144 -25.33 -3.15 3.96
CA GLY A 144 -25.53 -3.88 2.69
C GLY A 144 -24.34 -3.88 1.71
N ARG A 145 -23.09 -3.84 2.19
CA ARG A 145 -21.86 -3.80 1.36
C ARG A 145 -21.36 -5.18 0.92
N ASP A 146 -21.96 -6.26 1.41
CA ASP A 146 -21.47 -7.62 1.18
C ASP A 146 -22.17 -8.41 0.09
N ARG A 147 -22.83 -7.74 -0.85
CA ARG A 147 -23.48 -8.44 -1.97
C ARG A 147 -22.48 -9.34 -2.71
N LEU A 148 -22.93 -10.55 -3.02
CA LEU A 148 -22.17 -11.52 -3.79
C LEU A 148 -22.56 -11.42 -5.28
N PRO A 149 -21.60 -11.51 -6.22
CA PRO A 149 -21.92 -11.53 -7.64
C PRO A 149 -22.57 -12.86 -8.03
N PRO A 150 -23.46 -12.91 -9.03
CA PRO A 150 -24.04 -14.16 -9.52
C PRO A 150 -22.97 -15.21 -9.88
N ILE A 151 -23.30 -16.49 -9.66
CA ILE A 151 -22.40 -17.61 -9.96
C ILE A 151 -22.40 -17.87 -11.47
N GLU A 152 -21.26 -17.69 -12.14
CA GLU A 152 -21.07 -18.09 -13.54
C GLU A 152 -20.48 -19.50 -13.62
N VAL A 153 -21.36 -20.51 -13.67
CA VAL A 153 -20.98 -21.94 -13.65
C VAL A 153 -20.20 -22.40 -14.89
N ARG A 154 -20.26 -21.64 -15.99
CA ARG A 154 -19.62 -21.96 -17.27
C ARG A 154 -18.20 -21.40 -17.38
N LEU A 155 -17.76 -20.58 -16.43
CA LEU A 155 -16.45 -19.92 -16.47
C LEU A 155 -15.30 -20.92 -16.63
N LEU A 156 -15.41 -22.10 -16.02
CA LEU A 156 -14.44 -23.19 -16.14
C LEU A 156 -15.13 -24.53 -16.47
N ALA A 157 -16.14 -24.50 -17.34
CA ALA A 157 -16.73 -25.73 -17.86
C ALA A 157 -15.65 -26.61 -18.53
N GLY A 158 -15.73 -27.93 -18.35
CA GLY A 158 -14.72 -28.88 -18.85
C GLY A 158 -13.54 -29.15 -17.89
N HIS A 159 -13.31 -28.30 -16.88
CA HIS A 159 -12.28 -28.54 -15.88
C HIS A 159 -12.78 -29.35 -14.68
N GLY A 160 -11.84 -30.00 -13.98
CA GLY A 160 -12.12 -30.81 -12.79
C GLY A 160 -12.71 -29.99 -11.62
N PRO A 161 -13.36 -30.69 -10.65
CA PRO A 161 -14.05 -30.05 -9.53
C PRO A 161 -13.15 -29.15 -8.70
N ASP A 162 -11.87 -29.48 -8.54
CA ASP A 162 -10.92 -28.69 -7.74
C ASP A 162 -10.71 -27.28 -8.31
N ARG A 163 -10.50 -27.18 -9.64
CA ARG A 163 -10.32 -25.89 -10.34
C ARG A 163 -11.59 -25.05 -10.27
N ARG A 164 -12.74 -25.66 -10.53
CA ARG A 164 -14.04 -24.98 -10.52
C ARG A 164 -14.43 -24.51 -9.12
N GLY A 165 -14.21 -25.36 -8.11
CA GLY A 165 -14.42 -25.04 -6.71
C GLY A 165 -13.54 -23.88 -6.25
N LYS A 166 -12.26 -23.88 -6.63
CA LYS A 166 -11.33 -22.77 -6.35
C LYS A 166 -11.75 -21.47 -7.04
N ALA A 167 -12.16 -21.50 -8.31
CA ALA A 167 -12.64 -20.29 -8.99
C ALA A 167 -13.88 -19.71 -8.30
N LEU A 168 -14.86 -20.55 -7.93
CA LEU A 168 -16.02 -20.09 -7.17
C LEU A 168 -15.62 -19.52 -5.81
N PHE A 169 -14.70 -20.19 -5.10
CA PHE A 169 -14.14 -19.69 -3.85
C PHE A 169 -13.55 -18.27 -4.01
N VAL A 170 -12.69 -18.06 -5.01
CA VAL A 170 -12.04 -16.77 -5.27
C VAL A 170 -13.04 -15.68 -5.69
N ASP A 171 -14.04 -16.02 -6.53
CA ASP A 171 -15.15 -15.10 -6.86
C ASP A 171 -15.93 -14.67 -5.62
N THR A 172 -16.14 -15.59 -4.68
CA THR A 172 -16.92 -15.36 -3.46
C THR A 172 -16.19 -14.45 -2.47
N LEU A 173 -14.86 -14.57 -2.40
CA LEU A 173 -14.00 -13.64 -1.67
C LEU A 173 -14.06 -12.20 -2.24
N GLY A 174 -14.61 -12.02 -3.45
CA GLY A 174 -14.80 -10.72 -4.08
C GLY A 174 -13.65 -10.32 -4.99
N PHE A 175 -12.78 -11.24 -5.41
CA PHE A 175 -11.69 -10.92 -6.33
C PHE A 175 -12.18 -10.37 -7.65
N ALA A 176 -13.33 -10.85 -8.13
CA ALA A 176 -13.97 -10.37 -9.34
C ALA A 176 -14.53 -8.94 -9.23
N ASP A 177 -14.77 -8.46 -8.01
CA ASP A 177 -15.50 -7.23 -7.74
C ASP A 177 -14.54 -6.12 -7.23
N PRO A 178 -14.30 -5.06 -8.03
CA PRO A 178 -13.46 -3.94 -7.62
C PRO A 178 -14.07 -3.11 -6.48
N GLU A 179 -15.35 -3.28 -6.14
CA GLU A 179 -15.94 -2.65 -4.96
C GLU A 179 -15.63 -3.45 -3.69
N VAL A 180 -15.36 -4.75 -3.79
CA VAL A 180 -14.95 -5.56 -2.64
C VAL A 180 -13.44 -5.46 -2.44
N ILE A 181 -12.64 -5.80 -3.46
CA ILE A 181 -11.18 -5.62 -3.45
C ILE A 181 -10.83 -4.45 -4.36
N ALA A 182 -10.49 -3.31 -3.76
CA ALA A 182 -10.39 -2.04 -4.48
C ALA A 182 -9.36 -2.03 -5.59
N GLY A 183 -9.55 -1.08 -6.51
CA GLY A 183 -8.46 -0.61 -7.35
C GLY A 183 -8.46 -1.15 -8.77
N ARG A 184 -7.99 -0.28 -9.66
CA ARG A 184 -7.63 -0.53 -11.06
C ARG A 184 -6.34 0.26 -11.33
N PRO A 185 -5.19 -0.15 -10.78
CA PRO A 185 -3.93 0.58 -10.93
C PRO A 185 -3.51 0.72 -12.40
N HIS A 186 -3.90 -0.23 -13.26
CA HIS A 186 -3.66 -0.19 -14.71
C HIS A 186 -4.74 0.56 -15.51
N ALA A 187 -5.65 1.31 -14.85
CA ALA A 187 -6.61 2.11 -15.60
C ALA A 187 -5.87 3.09 -16.54
N PRO A 188 -6.33 3.26 -17.80
CA PRO A 188 -5.63 4.07 -18.80
C PRO A 188 -5.40 5.53 -18.37
N ARG A 189 -6.27 6.03 -17.48
CA ARG A 189 -6.20 7.39 -16.95
C ARG A 189 -5.99 7.37 -15.44
N LEU A 190 -5.17 8.31 -14.95
CA LEU A 190 -4.84 8.40 -13.53
C LEU A 190 -6.07 8.69 -12.66
N GLU A 191 -7.02 9.49 -13.16
CA GLU A 191 -8.25 9.82 -12.45
C GLU A 191 -9.15 8.59 -12.27
N GLN A 192 -9.17 7.70 -13.27
CA GLN A 192 -9.90 6.44 -13.20
C GLN A 192 -9.25 5.50 -12.18
N ALA A 193 -7.91 5.44 -12.18
CA ALA A 193 -7.17 4.69 -11.14
C ALA A 193 -7.49 5.26 -9.76
N GLN A 194 -7.39 6.57 -9.55
CA GLN A 194 -7.71 7.22 -8.27
C GLN A 194 -9.14 6.94 -7.80
N ALA A 195 -10.13 7.11 -8.68
CA ALA A 195 -11.54 6.87 -8.37
C ALA A 195 -11.79 5.40 -7.96
N SER A 196 -11.09 4.45 -8.59
CA SER A 196 -11.27 3.02 -8.32
C SER A 196 -10.85 2.56 -6.92
N PHE A 197 -10.08 3.37 -6.19
CA PHE A 197 -9.70 3.06 -4.81
C PHE A 197 -10.70 3.60 -3.78
N ALA A 198 -11.69 4.40 -4.17
CA ALA A 198 -12.78 4.90 -3.31
C ALA A 198 -12.32 5.45 -1.94
N GLY A 199 -11.13 6.05 -1.86
CA GLY A 199 -10.56 6.60 -0.61
C GLY A 199 -9.92 5.57 0.33
N ARG A 200 -9.74 4.31 -0.08
CA ARG A 200 -9.12 3.25 0.72
C ARG A 200 -7.60 3.36 0.84
N LEU A 201 -6.97 4.19 0.01
CA LEU A 201 -5.53 4.47 0.14
C LEU A 201 -5.26 5.32 1.38
N ARG A 202 -4.61 4.70 2.37
CA ARG A 202 -4.16 5.34 3.61
C ARG A 202 -2.74 5.91 3.50
N PRO A 203 -2.33 6.87 4.36
CA PRO A 203 -0.99 7.46 4.37
C PRO A 203 0.15 6.46 4.22
N ARG A 204 0.10 5.31 4.89
CA ARG A 204 1.13 4.26 4.78
C ARG A 204 1.41 3.77 3.37
N HIS A 205 0.38 3.61 2.53
CA HIS A 205 0.54 3.16 1.15
C HIS A 205 1.29 4.21 0.34
N HIS A 206 0.90 5.47 0.49
CA HIS A 206 1.56 6.60 -0.16
C HIS A 206 3.01 6.73 0.29
N ILE A 207 3.32 6.50 1.57
CA ILE A 207 4.69 6.59 2.09
C ILE A 207 5.61 5.53 1.48
N LEU A 208 5.15 4.27 1.39
CA LEU A 208 5.92 3.23 0.70
C LEU A 208 6.19 3.60 -0.76
N ALA A 209 5.17 4.15 -1.45
CA ALA A 209 5.33 4.63 -2.82
C ALA A 209 6.32 5.80 -2.94
N ARG A 210 6.36 6.71 -1.96
CA ARG A 210 7.33 7.80 -1.89
C ARG A 210 8.75 7.28 -1.69
N TRP A 211 8.97 6.33 -0.76
CA TRP A 211 10.28 5.70 -0.61
C TRP A 211 10.72 4.94 -1.86
N ALA A 212 9.80 4.32 -2.58
CA ALA A 212 10.10 3.70 -3.87
C ALA A 212 10.54 4.74 -4.92
N ARG A 213 9.83 5.87 -5.01
CA ARG A 213 10.18 7.00 -5.88
C ARG A 213 11.53 7.64 -5.51
N GLU A 214 11.88 7.72 -4.22
CA GLU A 214 13.20 8.16 -3.75
C GLU A 214 14.32 7.14 -4.03
N GLY A 215 13.98 5.95 -4.55
CA GLY A 215 14.92 4.86 -4.75
C GLY A 215 15.40 4.18 -3.46
N LEU A 216 14.76 4.47 -2.32
CA LEU A 216 15.11 3.93 -0.99
C LEU A 216 14.45 2.56 -0.74
N CYS A 217 13.25 2.36 -1.26
CA CYS A 217 12.48 1.11 -1.20
C CYS A 217 12.03 0.68 -2.60
N ARG A 218 12.99 0.26 -3.44
CA ARG A 218 12.68 -0.18 -4.80
C ARG A 218 11.93 -1.51 -4.87
N SER A 219 11.95 -2.32 -3.80
CA SER A 219 11.27 -3.60 -3.79
C SER A 219 10.38 -3.71 -2.56
N ALA A 220 9.11 -4.06 -2.80
CA ALA A 220 8.16 -4.49 -1.79
C ALA A 220 7.76 -5.94 -2.09
N LEU A 221 7.67 -6.75 -1.05
CA LEU A 221 7.16 -8.11 -1.08
C LEU A 221 5.85 -8.12 -0.28
N THR A 222 4.83 -8.81 -0.76
CA THR A 222 3.54 -8.84 -0.07
C THR A 222 2.80 -10.17 -0.25
N THR A 223 2.10 -10.57 0.80
CA THR A 223 1.12 -11.67 0.79
C THR A 223 -0.29 -11.17 0.48
N ASN A 224 -0.47 -9.85 0.30
CA ASN A 224 -1.79 -9.26 0.09
C ASN A 224 -2.19 -9.40 -1.37
N TYR A 225 -3.48 -9.66 -1.58
CA TYR A 225 -4.06 -9.77 -2.93
C TYR A 225 -4.55 -8.44 -3.47
N ASP A 226 -4.92 -7.52 -2.57
CA ASP A 226 -5.45 -6.17 -2.85
C ASP A 226 -4.47 -5.31 -3.64
N LEU A 227 -4.97 -4.23 -4.24
CA LEU A 227 -4.18 -3.42 -5.18
C LEU A 227 -3.75 -2.08 -4.57
N LEU A 228 -3.77 -1.94 -3.25
CA LEU A 228 -3.56 -0.65 -2.59
C LEU A 228 -2.13 -0.14 -2.76
N LEU A 229 -1.13 -1.03 -2.72
CA LEU A 229 0.27 -0.64 -2.98
C LEU A 229 0.45 -0.19 -4.43
N GLU A 230 -0.05 -0.96 -5.39
CA GLU A 230 -0.02 -0.63 -6.81
C GLU A 230 -0.72 0.70 -7.08
N GLY A 231 -1.86 0.93 -6.43
CA GLY A 231 -2.60 2.19 -6.45
C GLY A 231 -1.77 3.36 -5.95
N ALA A 232 -1.18 3.24 -4.77
CA ALA A 232 -0.35 4.30 -4.22
C ALA A 232 0.89 4.58 -5.07
N PHE A 233 1.51 3.56 -5.65
CA PHE A 233 2.64 3.69 -6.57
C PHE A 233 2.24 4.45 -7.82
N ARG A 234 1.10 4.06 -8.42
CA ARG A 234 0.51 4.74 -9.57
C ARG A 234 0.18 6.21 -9.27
N LEU A 235 -0.49 6.49 -8.16
CA LEU A 235 -0.87 7.86 -7.76
C LEU A 235 0.33 8.72 -7.38
N SER A 236 1.43 8.11 -6.92
CA SER A 236 2.69 8.82 -6.65
C SER A 236 3.46 9.21 -7.91
N GLY A 237 2.96 8.86 -9.10
CA GLY A 237 3.54 9.24 -10.39
C GLY A 237 4.41 8.17 -11.04
N LEU A 238 4.41 6.92 -10.54
CA LEU A 238 5.05 5.80 -11.23
C LEU A 238 4.17 5.34 -12.40
N ALA A 239 4.79 5.23 -13.58
CA ALA A 239 4.16 4.58 -14.73
C ALA A 239 4.08 3.07 -14.49
N VAL A 240 2.95 2.46 -14.86
CA VAL A 240 2.82 1.01 -14.75
C VAL A 240 3.56 0.38 -15.92
N ARG A 241 4.44 -0.58 -15.65
CA ARG A 241 4.91 -1.48 -16.69
C ARG A 241 3.84 -2.51 -16.95
N THR A 242 3.10 -2.34 -18.04
CA THR A 242 2.14 -3.31 -18.51
C THR A 242 2.86 -4.57 -18.99
N THR A 243 2.22 -5.71 -18.76
CA THR A 243 2.60 -7.00 -19.32
C THR A 243 2.24 -7.00 -20.81
N ASP A 244 3.20 -6.72 -21.70
CA ASP A 244 3.19 -6.98 -23.15
C ASP A 244 1.81 -7.09 -23.86
N GLU A 245 0.95 -6.07 -23.79
CA GLU A 245 0.03 -5.87 -24.89
C GLU A 245 0.90 -5.53 -26.10
N ARG A 246 1.09 -6.49 -27.02
CA ARG A 246 1.86 -6.28 -28.26
C ARG A 246 1.35 -5.00 -28.94
N GLY A 247 2.21 -3.99 -28.99
CA GLY A 247 1.91 -2.69 -29.63
C GLY A 247 1.50 -1.56 -28.68
N ALA A 248 1.26 -1.82 -27.39
CA ALA A 248 1.03 -0.76 -26.42
C ALA A 248 2.38 -0.17 -25.96
N THR A 249 2.73 1.03 -26.41
CA THR A 249 3.83 1.79 -25.80
C THR A 249 3.50 2.03 -24.33
N PRO A 250 4.36 1.65 -23.38
CA PRO A 250 4.13 1.95 -21.97
C PRO A 250 3.94 3.46 -21.82
N GLU A 251 2.98 3.86 -20.97
CA GLU A 251 2.73 5.27 -20.72
C GLU A 251 4.04 5.89 -20.24
N GLN A 252 4.55 6.87 -20.99
CA GLN A 252 5.77 7.53 -20.59
C GLN A 252 5.53 8.33 -19.31
N PRO A 253 6.43 8.21 -18.32
CA PRO A 253 6.36 9.05 -17.13
C PRO A 253 6.43 10.52 -17.57
N LEU A 254 5.63 11.36 -16.93
CA LEU A 254 5.54 12.79 -17.31
C LEU A 254 6.87 13.53 -17.15
N MET A 255 7.68 13.10 -16.19
CA MET A 255 9.09 13.46 -16.10
C MET A 255 9.91 12.18 -15.97
N LEU A 256 10.92 12.06 -16.82
CA LEU A 256 11.93 11.02 -16.68
C LEU A 256 12.64 11.23 -15.34
N THR A 257 12.56 10.19 -14.54
CA THR A 257 13.04 10.07 -13.16
C THR A 257 13.81 8.74 -13.11
N ASP A 258 14.75 8.60 -12.17
CA ASP A 258 15.58 7.40 -12.05
C ASP A 258 14.71 6.17 -11.77
N VAL A 259 13.67 6.35 -10.96
CA VAL A 259 12.61 5.36 -10.73
C VAL A 259 11.29 5.91 -11.24
N SER A 260 11.06 5.73 -12.53
CA SER A 260 9.88 6.24 -13.24
C SER A 260 8.74 5.24 -13.35
N HIS A 261 9.03 3.97 -13.13
CA HIS A 261 8.08 2.90 -13.35
C HIS A 261 7.93 2.03 -12.12
N PHE A 262 6.80 1.33 -12.02
CA PHE A 262 6.70 0.16 -11.17
C PHE A 262 6.23 -1.05 -11.97
N THR A 263 6.62 -2.23 -11.50
CA THR A 263 6.16 -3.52 -12.02
C THR A 263 5.53 -4.31 -10.89
N ARG A 264 4.34 -4.85 -11.14
CA ARG A 264 3.74 -5.87 -10.31
C ARG A 264 4.25 -7.24 -10.78
N ILE A 265 4.74 -8.04 -9.86
CA ILE A 265 5.16 -9.43 -10.10
C ILE A 265 4.24 -10.31 -9.27
N GLY A 266 3.41 -11.13 -9.91
CA GLY A 266 2.48 -12.07 -9.27
C GLY A 266 2.63 -13.51 -9.77
N GLU A 267 3.53 -13.76 -10.73
CA GLU A 267 3.85 -15.10 -11.23
C GLU A 267 5.31 -15.17 -11.71
N ALA A 268 5.84 -16.39 -11.84
CA ALA A 268 7.22 -16.67 -12.24
C ALA A 268 7.62 -15.97 -13.55
N VAL A 269 6.73 -16.00 -14.55
CA VAL A 269 6.97 -15.40 -15.87
C VAL A 269 7.21 -13.89 -15.76
N GLU A 270 6.46 -13.21 -14.89
CA GLU A 270 6.62 -11.78 -14.64
C GLU A 270 7.94 -11.50 -13.91
N TYR A 271 8.35 -12.37 -12.98
CA TYR A 271 9.61 -12.25 -12.26
C TYR A 271 10.82 -12.29 -13.20
N PHE A 272 10.91 -13.32 -14.06
CA PHE A 272 12.01 -13.43 -15.02
C PHE A 272 11.99 -12.33 -16.08
N ARG A 273 10.81 -11.80 -16.42
CA ARG A 273 10.67 -10.71 -17.39
C ARG A 273 11.06 -9.35 -16.82
N PHE A 274 10.68 -9.04 -15.59
CA PHE A 274 10.77 -7.68 -15.05
C PHE A 274 11.65 -7.52 -13.81
N GLY A 275 12.05 -8.61 -13.16
CA GLY A 275 12.74 -8.62 -11.86
C GLY A 275 14.10 -7.91 -11.84
N ALA A 276 14.72 -7.70 -13.00
CA ALA A 276 16.05 -7.08 -13.12
C ALA A 276 16.04 -5.60 -13.58
N SER A 277 14.88 -4.92 -13.60
CA SER A 277 14.82 -3.53 -14.08
C SER A 277 15.35 -2.53 -13.05
N HIS A 278 16.60 -2.06 -13.25
CA HIS A 278 17.25 -1.08 -12.38
C HIS A 278 16.51 0.28 -12.27
N ARG A 279 15.57 0.59 -13.17
CA ARG A 279 14.76 1.83 -13.20
C ARG A 279 13.30 1.64 -12.77
N SER A 280 12.99 0.50 -12.17
CA SER A 280 11.62 0.19 -11.77
C SER A 280 11.58 -0.19 -10.30
N ALA A 281 10.52 0.27 -9.63
CA ALA A 281 10.14 -0.32 -8.37
C ALA A 281 9.38 -1.64 -8.64
N SER A 282 9.52 -2.63 -7.78
CA SER A 282 8.86 -3.94 -7.90
C SER A 282 7.93 -4.18 -6.73
N ILE A 283 6.68 -4.52 -7.00
CA ILE A 283 5.74 -5.04 -6.00
C ILE A 283 5.57 -6.53 -6.30
N THR A 284 6.14 -7.37 -5.46
CA THR A 284 6.09 -8.83 -5.63
C THR A 284 5.01 -9.42 -4.73
N LYS A 285 4.04 -10.13 -5.32
CA LYS A 285 2.87 -10.69 -4.66
C LYS A 285 2.97 -12.20 -4.65
N ILE A 286 3.44 -12.75 -3.55
CA ILE A 286 3.78 -14.18 -3.46
C ILE A 286 2.54 -15.07 -3.27
N HIS A 287 1.40 -14.49 -2.91
CA HIS A 287 0.11 -15.21 -2.84
C HIS A 287 -0.79 -14.91 -4.05
N GLY A 288 -0.23 -14.34 -5.12
CA GLY A 288 -0.99 -13.98 -6.32
C GLY A 288 -1.67 -12.61 -6.22
N CYS A 289 -2.50 -12.32 -7.21
CA CYS A 289 -3.02 -10.98 -7.46
C CYS A 289 -4.50 -10.98 -7.87
N ALA A 290 -5.31 -10.13 -7.22
CA ALA A 290 -6.71 -9.95 -7.56
C ALA A 290 -6.92 -9.36 -8.97
N GLU A 291 -6.05 -8.44 -9.42
CA GLU A 291 -6.16 -7.84 -10.76
C GLU A 291 -5.91 -8.87 -11.86
N ARG A 292 -4.86 -9.69 -11.73
CA ARG A 292 -4.54 -10.72 -12.71
C ARG A 292 -5.66 -11.75 -12.80
N TYR A 293 -6.24 -12.13 -11.65
CA TYR A 293 -7.44 -12.97 -11.62
C TYR A 293 -8.60 -12.30 -12.39
N ARG A 294 -8.90 -11.02 -12.11
CA ARG A 294 -9.96 -10.27 -12.80
C ARG A 294 -9.74 -10.22 -14.31
N GLN A 295 -8.50 -9.98 -14.76
CA GLN A 295 -8.16 -9.91 -16.17
C GLN A 295 -8.45 -11.24 -16.88
N LEU A 296 -7.93 -12.35 -16.34
CA LEU A 296 -8.13 -13.68 -16.93
C LEU A 296 -9.61 -14.08 -16.89
N ARG A 297 -10.28 -13.83 -15.77
CA ARG A 297 -11.72 -14.08 -15.61
C ARG A 297 -12.56 -13.29 -16.61
N ASN A 298 -12.34 -11.98 -16.71
CA ASN A 298 -13.13 -11.12 -17.61
C ASN A 298 -12.85 -11.47 -19.08
N ALA A 299 -11.61 -11.81 -19.44
CA ALA A 299 -11.29 -12.29 -20.78
C ALA A 299 -12.07 -13.57 -21.12
N ALA A 300 -12.19 -14.53 -20.19
CA ALA A 300 -13.00 -15.73 -20.39
C ALA A 300 -14.50 -15.41 -20.49
N LEU A 301 -15.02 -14.48 -19.68
CA LEU A 301 -16.42 -14.04 -19.76
C LEU A 301 -16.75 -13.32 -21.07
N ASP A 302 -15.85 -12.47 -21.55
CA ASP A 302 -16.05 -11.75 -22.80
C ASP A 302 -16.05 -12.70 -24.00
N GLN A 303 -15.20 -13.74 -23.98
CA GLN A 303 -15.25 -14.81 -24.98
C GLN A 303 -16.53 -15.65 -24.86
N LEU A 304 -17.00 -15.94 -23.65
CA LEU A 304 -18.26 -16.66 -23.43
C LEU A 304 -19.45 -15.90 -24.03
N ARG A 305 -19.54 -14.59 -23.76
CA ARG A 305 -20.58 -13.71 -24.34
C ARG A 305 -20.49 -13.62 -25.86
N THR A 306 -19.27 -13.63 -26.39
CA THR A 306 -19.05 -13.65 -27.85
C THR A 306 -19.59 -14.94 -28.45
N LEU A 307 -19.33 -16.09 -27.82
CA LEU A 307 -19.86 -17.37 -28.26
C LEU A 307 -21.40 -17.40 -28.19
N GLU A 308 -22.00 -16.94 -27.09
CA GLU A 308 -23.46 -16.85 -26.95
C GLU A 308 -24.10 -16.00 -28.05
N ALA A 309 -23.52 -14.82 -28.34
CA ALA A 309 -24.00 -13.94 -29.39
C ALA A 309 -23.94 -14.60 -30.78
N LEU A 310 -22.91 -15.42 -31.05
CA LEU A 310 -22.79 -16.16 -32.30
C LEU A 310 -23.77 -17.34 -32.38
N GLU A 311 -24.05 -18.03 -31.26
CA GLU A 311 -25.02 -19.13 -31.22
C GLU A 311 -26.46 -18.64 -31.45
N ASP A 312 -26.76 -17.40 -31.08
CA ASP A 312 -28.06 -16.75 -31.32
C ASP A 312 -28.22 -16.23 -32.78
N GLU A 313 -27.13 -16.09 -33.54
CA GLU A 313 -27.16 -15.63 -34.92
C GLU A 313 -27.60 -16.74 -35.90
N ARG A 314 -28.69 -16.52 -36.62
CA ARG A 314 -29.35 -17.52 -37.49
C ARG A 314 -28.49 -18.09 -38.64
N TRP A 315 -27.37 -17.44 -38.99
CA TRP A 315 -26.55 -17.76 -40.17
C TRP A 315 -25.04 -17.60 -39.92
N VAL A 316 -24.54 -18.02 -38.76
CA VAL A 316 -23.09 -18.03 -38.51
C VAL A 316 -22.44 -19.22 -39.22
N GLU A 317 -21.32 -18.96 -39.89
CA GLU A 317 -20.46 -20.01 -40.43
C GLU A 317 -19.90 -20.87 -39.27
N GLU A 318 -20.06 -22.20 -39.31
CA GLU A 318 -19.60 -23.13 -38.26
C GLU A 318 -18.13 -22.89 -37.86
N ALA A 319 -17.27 -22.51 -38.82
CA ALA A 319 -15.88 -22.17 -38.57
C ALA A 319 -15.68 -21.01 -37.58
N ARG A 320 -16.60 -20.03 -37.54
CA ARG A 320 -16.56 -18.91 -36.59
C ARG A 320 -16.98 -19.35 -35.19
N LEU A 321 -17.94 -20.28 -35.07
CA LEU A 321 -18.31 -20.89 -33.80
C LEU A 321 -17.17 -21.75 -33.24
N GLU A 322 -16.51 -22.54 -34.10
CA GLU A 322 -15.35 -23.35 -33.71
C GLU A 322 -14.18 -22.49 -33.23
N ASP A 323 -13.84 -21.41 -33.95
CA ASP A 323 -12.82 -20.44 -33.51
C ASP A 323 -13.19 -19.78 -32.17
N ALA A 324 -14.45 -19.37 -31.98
CA ALA A 324 -14.92 -18.80 -30.72
C ALA A 324 -14.83 -19.79 -29.55
N ARG A 325 -15.18 -21.07 -29.77
CA ARG A 325 -15.04 -22.15 -28.78
C ARG A 325 -13.57 -22.39 -28.42
N ALA A 326 -12.69 -22.48 -29.42
CA ALA A 326 -11.26 -22.67 -29.22
C ALA A 326 -10.64 -21.53 -28.40
N ARG A 327 -11.00 -20.28 -28.70
CA ARG A 327 -10.56 -19.11 -27.92
C ARG A 327 -11.10 -19.11 -26.50
N LEU A 328 -12.36 -19.50 -26.31
CA LEU A 328 -12.93 -19.62 -24.97
C LEU A 328 -12.16 -20.67 -24.15
N ASP A 329 -11.90 -21.85 -24.71
CA ASP A 329 -11.17 -22.92 -24.03
C ASP A 329 -9.73 -22.51 -23.71
N GLU A 330 -9.06 -21.78 -24.61
CA GLU A 330 -7.75 -21.16 -24.30
C GLU A 330 -7.85 -20.23 -23.09
N ARG A 331 -8.85 -19.34 -23.02
CA ARG A 331 -9.03 -18.44 -21.88
C ARG A 331 -9.35 -19.17 -20.59
N ARG A 332 -10.14 -20.25 -20.66
CA ARG A 332 -10.43 -21.12 -19.50
C ARG A 332 -9.18 -21.79 -18.98
N GLU A 333 -8.34 -22.34 -19.87
CA GLU A 333 -7.09 -22.99 -19.49
C GLU A 333 -6.12 -21.99 -18.84
N LEU A 334 -5.99 -20.78 -19.39
CA LEU A 334 -5.17 -19.72 -18.78
C LEU A 334 -5.66 -19.36 -17.37
N LEU A 335 -6.97 -19.21 -17.18
CA LEU A 335 -7.54 -18.97 -15.86
C LEU A 335 -7.28 -20.16 -14.91
N ALA A 336 -7.53 -21.39 -15.35
CA ALA A 336 -7.34 -22.61 -14.57
C ALA A 336 -5.88 -22.82 -14.14
N THR A 337 -4.94 -22.51 -15.03
CA THR A 337 -3.49 -22.55 -14.78
C THR A 337 -3.04 -21.51 -13.76
N TYR A 338 -3.70 -20.34 -13.70
CA TYR A 338 -3.37 -19.28 -12.75
C TYR A 338 -3.95 -19.50 -11.34
N LEU A 339 -5.04 -20.25 -11.18
CA LEU A 339 -5.67 -20.49 -9.87
C LEU A 339 -4.72 -20.97 -8.74
N PRO A 340 -3.76 -21.92 -8.97
CA PRO A 340 -2.77 -22.30 -7.96
C PRO A 340 -1.92 -21.15 -7.43
N ALA A 341 -1.68 -20.10 -8.22
CA ALA A 341 -0.88 -18.96 -7.81
C ALA A 341 -1.59 -18.12 -6.73
N ILE A 342 -2.90 -18.32 -6.54
CA ILE A 342 -3.69 -17.65 -5.50
C ILE A 342 -3.71 -18.51 -4.23
N VAL A 343 -2.77 -18.27 -3.32
CA VAL A 343 -2.52 -19.11 -2.14
C VAL A 343 -3.52 -18.83 -1.01
N PHE A 344 -4.55 -19.68 -0.83
CA PHE A 344 -5.54 -19.53 0.27
C PHE A 344 -5.76 -20.81 1.10
N THR A 345 -5.26 -21.94 0.63
CA THR A 345 -5.43 -23.24 1.26
C THR A 345 -4.15 -23.67 1.98
N PHE A 346 -4.28 -24.60 2.93
CA PHE A 346 -3.14 -25.11 3.67
C PHE A 346 -2.15 -25.83 2.73
N ARG A 347 -2.64 -26.62 1.77
CA ARG A 347 -1.80 -27.25 0.75
C ARG A 347 -1.04 -26.24 -0.11
N GLU A 348 -1.69 -25.17 -0.55
CA GLU A 348 -1.03 -24.15 -1.39
C GLU A 348 0.08 -23.43 -0.63
N ILE A 349 -0.13 -23.08 0.64
CA ILE A 349 0.92 -22.40 1.42
C ILE A 349 2.09 -23.35 1.75
N GLN A 350 1.84 -24.64 1.97
CA GLN A 350 2.90 -25.64 2.12
C GLN A 350 3.73 -25.80 0.83
N ASN A 351 3.04 -25.84 -0.31
CA ASN A 351 3.67 -26.01 -1.62
C ASN A 351 4.20 -24.69 -2.20
N TRP A 352 3.99 -23.55 -1.54
CA TRP A 352 4.55 -22.26 -1.97
C TRP A 352 6.08 -22.34 -2.14
N ARG A 353 6.76 -23.21 -1.37
CA ARG A 353 8.20 -23.47 -1.50
C ARG A 353 8.62 -24.19 -2.78
N GLU A 354 7.70 -24.87 -3.45
CA GLU A 354 7.94 -25.52 -4.75
C GLU A 354 8.07 -24.46 -5.87
N ASP A 355 7.53 -23.26 -5.64
CA ASP A 355 7.67 -22.14 -6.55
C ASP A 355 9.06 -21.49 -6.42
N ALA A 356 10.04 -22.10 -7.10
CA ALA A 356 11.46 -21.81 -6.94
C ALA A 356 11.80 -20.32 -7.00
N TRP A 357 11.18 -19.54 -7.90
CA TRP A 357 11.52 -18.12 -8.04
C TRP A 357 11.16 -17.30 -6.79
N SER A 358 10.06 -17.59 -6.11
CA SER A 358 9.58 -16.80 -4.97
C SER A 358 10.43 -17.07 -3.71
N ARG A 359 10.78 -18.35 -3.50
CA ARG A 359 11.70 -18.80 -2.46
C ARG A 359 13.10 -18.25 -2.69
N ASP A 360 13.63 -18.38 -3.90
CA ASP A 360 15.00 -17.96 -4.23
C ASP A 360 15.11 -16.42 -4.18
N LEU A 361 14.07 -15.70 -4.63
CA LEU A 361 13.96 -14.26 -4.46
C LEU A 361 13.97 -13.89 -2.97
N LEU A 362 13.13 -14.54 -2.15
CA LEU A 362 13.06 -14.24 -0.73
C LEU A 362 14.41 -14.47 -0.04
N ALA A 363 15.04 -15.62 -0.30
CA ALA A 363 16.36 -15.94 0.26
C ALA A 363 17.42 -14.92 -0.16
N ASN A 364 17.42 -14.51 -1.44
CA ASN A 364 18.32 -13.47 -1.92
C ASN A 364 18.05 -12.11 -1.23
N LEU A 365 16.79 -11.73 -1.04
CA LEU A 365 16.45 -10.48 -0.36
C LEU A 365 16.89 -10.48 1.10
N LEU A 366 16.63 -11.55 1.85
CA LEU A 366 17.05 -11.69 3.25
C LEU A 366 18.58 -11.63 3.40
N ARG A 367 19.32 -12.26 2.49
CA ARG A 367 20.79 -12.25 2.51
C ARG A 367 21.40 -10.90 2.14
N THR A 368 20.76 -10.15 1.24
CA THR A 368 21.37 -8.96 0.62
C THR A 368 20.79 -7.62 1.05
N ARG A 369 19.63 -7.60 1.72
CA ARG A 369 18.88 -6.37 2.03
C ARG A 369 18.40 -6.36 3.47
N SER A 370 18.25 -5.16 4.02
CA SER A 370 17.46 -4.97 5.24
C SER A 370 15.96 -5.10 4.94
N ILE A 371 15.27 -5.94 5.69
CA ILE A 371 13.84 -6.22 5.55
C ILE A 371 13.07 -5.54 6.69
N VAL A 372 11.93 -4.93 6.37
CA VAL A 372 10.97 -4.40 7.34
C VAL A 372 9.66 -5.15 7.17
N PHE A 373 9.26 -5.92 8.18
CA PHE A 373 7.97 -6.61 8.22
C PHE A 373 6.90 -5.64 8.73
N CYS A 374 5.82 -5.43 7.97
CA CYS A 374 4.74 -4.50 8.35
C CYS A 374 3.37 -5.14 8.15
N GLY A 375 2.57 -5.20 9.22
CA GLY A 375 1.24 -5.83 9.17
C GLY A 375 1.29 -7.32 8.83
N TYR A 376 2.46 -7.94 8.97
CA TYR A 376 2.63 -9.38 8.85
C TYR A 376 2.11 -10.04 10.14
N SER A 377 1.27 -11.06 9.97
CA SER A 377 0.82 -11.88 11.08
C SER A 377 1.57 -13.19 11.05
N ALA A 378 2.07 -13.61 12.21
CA ALA A 378 2.68 -14.92 12.39
C ALA A 378 1.71 -16.11 12.20
N GLN A 379 0.43 -15.85 11.89
CA GLN A 379 -0.51 -16.89 11.46
C GLN A 379 -0.03 -17.63 10.19
N ASP A 380 0.82 -17.01 9.37
CA ASP A 380 1.48 -17.70 8.25
C ASP A 380 2.76 -18.42 8.70
N ARG A 381 2.58 -19.57 9.36
CA ARG A 381 3.68 -20.36 9.92
C ARG A 381 4.70 -20.82 8.88
N VAL A 382 4.26 -21.13 7.66
CA VAL A 382 5.17 -21.66 6.62
C VAL A 382 6.16 -20.60 6.14
N ILE A 383 5.67 -19.37 5.95
CA ILE A 383 6.49 -18.22 5.57
C ILE A 383 7.37 -17.79 6.74
N HIS A 384 6.84 -17.78 7.97
CA HIS A 384 7.61 -17.50 9.18
C HIS A 384 8.83 -18.42 9.28
N ASP A 385 8.60 -19.73 9.18
CA ASP A 385 9.66 -20.73 9.26
C ASP A 385 10.69 -20.57 8.14
N ALA A 386 10.26 -20.12 6.95
CA ALA A 386 11.17 -19.84 5.85
C ALA A 386 12.12 -18.66 6.20
N PHE A 387 11.61 -17.57 6.76
CA PHE A 387 12.46 -16.45 7.20
C PHE A 387 13.47 -16.89 8.26
N ARG A 388 13.00 -17.60 9.28
CA ARG A 388 13.83 -18.08 10.39
C ARG A 388 14.95 -19.00 9.88
N THR A 389 14.60 -19.99 9.07
CA THR A 389 15.54 -20.97 8.51
C THR A 389 16.65 -20.29 7.71
N ILE A 390 16.32 -19.30 6.88
CA ILE A 390 17.30 -18.61 6.04
C ILE A 390 18.29 -17.79 6.90
N TYR A 391 17.81 -17.12 7.95
CA TYR A 391 18.71 -16.40 8.86
C TYR A 391 19.57 -17.35 9.71
N GLU A 392 19.04 -18.49 10.14
CA GLU A 392 19.83 -19.52 10.83
C GLU A 392 20.93 -20.09 9.93
N GLU A 393 20.62 -20.37 8.67
CA GLU A 393 21.62 -20.79 7.67
C GLU A 393 22.73 -19.75 7.52
N MET A 394 22.39 -18.45 7.49
CA MET A 394 23.37 -17.36 7.44
C MET A 394 24.26 -17.33 8.69
N ALA A 395 23.69 -17.53 9.87
CA ALA A 395 24.43 -17.57 11.13
C ALA A 395 25.42 -18.74 11.16
N ASP A 396 25.01 -19.93 10.73
CA ASP A 396 25.86 -21.11 10.64
C ASP A 396 27.04 -20.90 9.69
N VAL A 397 26.81 -20.26 8.54
CA VAL A 397 27.88 -19.90 7.59
C VAL A 397 28.85 -18.91 8.23
N HIS A 398 28.35 -17.90 8.95
CA HIS A 398 29.20 -16.92 9.62
C HIS A 398 30.10 -17.55 10.68
N ALA A 399 29.54 -18.43 11.52
CA ALA A 399 30.29 -19.15 12.55
C ALA A 399 31.43 -20.00 11.94
N ARG A 400 31.16 -20.74 10.86
CA ARG A 400 32.19 -21.55 10.17
C ARG A 400 33.30 -20.70 9.55
N VAL A 401 32.96 -19.52 9.02
CA VAL A 401 33.96 -18.59 8.47
C VAL A 401 34.84 -18.03 9.58
N GLN A 402 34.26 -17.65 10.72
CA GLN A 402 35.01 -17.16 11.89
C GLN A 402 35.97 -18.23 12.44
N ASP A 403 35.50 -19.47 12.60
CA ASP A 403 36.32 -20.60 13.03
C ASP A 403 37.51 -20.82 12.09
N SER A 404 37.27 -20.74 10.77
CA SER A 404 38.31 -20.91 9.76
C SER A 404 39.34 -19.77 9.77
N THR A 405 38.90 -18.52 9.99
CA THR A 405 39.80 -17.37 10.12
C THR A 405 40.61 -17.42 11.41
N GLY A 406 40.03 -17.88 12.52
CA GLY A 406 40.75 -18.06 13.78
C GLY A 406 41.86 -19.10 13.66
N VAL A 407 41.63 -20.17 12.88
CA VAL A 407 42.68 -21.16 12.55
C VAL A 407 43.80 -20.53 11.70
N LEU A 408 43.47 -19.70 10.72
CA LEU A 408 44.47 -19.00 9.91
C LEU A 408 45.28 -17.99 10.72
N ASP A 409 44.64 -17.18 11.56
CA ASP A 409 45.34 -16.22 12.45
C ASP A 409 46.25 -16.95 13.45
N ALA A 410 45.82 -18.11 13.96
CA ALA A 410 46.65 -18.97 14.81
C ALA A 410 47.86 -19.57 14.06
N LEU A 411 47.69 -19.93 12.78
CA LEU A 411 48.77 -20.44 11.93
C LEU A 411 49.73 -19.35 11.46
N GLU A 412 49.26 -18.12 11.23
CA GLU A 412 50.10 -16.97 10.85
C GLU A 412 50.93 -16.41 12.01
N GLY A 413 50.82 -16.98 13.22
CA GLY A 413 51.60 -16.55 14.38
C GLY A 413 51.30 -15.12 14.83
N ARG A 414 50.20 -14.52 14.34
CA ARG A 414 49.66 -13.27 14.87
C ARG A 414 49.09 -13.55 16.23
N ARG A 415 49.95 -13.54 17.25
CA ARG A 415 49.51 -13.56 18.64
C ARG A 415 48.49 -12.43 18.80
N PRO A 416 47.23 -12.72 19.17
CA PRO A 416 46.28 -11.67 19.48
C PRO A 416 46.95 -10.77 20.51
N ALA A 417 46.97 -9.45 20.24
CA ALA A 417 47.55 -8.48 21.16
C ALA A 417 46.96 -8.78 22.54
N GLN A 418 47.82 -9.18 23.49
CA GLN A 418 47.41 -9.40 24.87
C GLN A 418 46.75 -8.11 25.34
N MET A 419 45.41 -8.07 25.33
CA MET A 419 44.67 -7.07 26.08
C MET A 419 45.10 -7.28 27.52
N GLY A 420 45.77 -6.28 28.10
CA GLY A 420 46.38 -6.39 29.42
C GLY A 420 45.39 -6.93 30.44
N GLU A 421 45.78 -8.01 31.11
CA GLU A 421 45.15 -8.51 32.33
C GLU A 421 45.09 -7.35 33.33
N GLY A 422 43.92 -6.74 33.52
CA GLY A 422 43.82 -5.63 34.48
C GLY A 422 42.48 -4.91 34.57
N SER A 423 41.63 -4.99 33.56
CA SER A 423 40.30 -4.37 33.62
C SER A 423 39.23 -5.32 33.12
N HIS A 424 38.76 -6.22 34.00
CA HIS A 424 37.44 -6.79 33.82
C HIS A 424 36.44 -5.62 33.83
N PRO A 425 35.63 -5.43 32.77
CA PRO A 425 34.52 -4.50 32.86
C PRO A 425 33.64 -4.92 34.04
N PRO A 426 33.10 -3.96 34.82
CA PRO A 426 32.28 -4.29 35.98
C PRO A 426 31.18 -5.28 35.62
N LEU A 427 31.08 -6.36 36.42
CA LEU A 427 30.12 -7.48 36.30
C LEU A 427 28.63 -7.09 36.32
N TRP A 428 28.30 -5.80 36.30
CA TRP A 428 26.96 -5.24 36.41
C TRP A 428 26.54 -4.36 35.21
N MET A 429 27.25 -4.43 34.07
CA MET A 429 26.80 -3.81 32.80
C MET A 429 26.59 -4.77 31.59
N PRO A 430 25.93 -5.96 31.71
CA PRO A 430 25.64 -6.78 30.52
C PRO A 430 24.60 -6.14 29.58
N GLU A 431 23.56 -5.50 30.11
CA GLU A 431 22.37 -5.16 29.31
C GLU A 431 22.57 -4.05 28.28
N GLN A 432 23.50 -3.11 28.50
CA GLN A 432 23.67 -1.95 27.60
C GLN A 432 24.57 -2.24 26.39
N PHE A 433 25.53 -3.16 26.51
CA PHE A 433 26.43 -3.54 25.41
C PHE A 433 25.74 -4.49 24.44
N GLU A 434 24.99 -5.49 24.92
CA GLU A 434 24.26 -6.44 24.06
C GLU A 434 23.18 -5.76 23.22
N ALA A 435 22.51 -4.73 23.77
CA ALA A 435 21.50 -3.96 23.05
C ALA A 435 22.07 -3.11 21.90
N ALA A 436 23.37 -2.79 21.91
CA ALA A 436 24.01 -2.02 20.83
C ALA A 436 24.30 -2.89 19.60
N ASP A 437 24.66 -4.16 19.80
CA ASP A 437 25.00 -5.08 18.72
C ASP A 437 23.75 -5.68 18.05
N ALA A 438 22.68 -5.93 18.80
CA ALA A 438 21.38 -6.35 18.23
C ALA A 438 20.79 -5.32 17.23
N LYS A 439 21.21 -4.04 17.30
CA LYS A 439 20.80 -3.00 16.33
C LYS A 439 21.39 -3.23 14.93
N ARG A 440 22.39 -4.10 14.78
CA ARG A 440 22.98 -4.45 13.48
C ARG A 440 22.12 -5.40 12.67
N ALA A 441 21.18 -6.11 13.31
CA ALA A 441 20.27 -7.02 12.65
C ALA A 441 19.58 -6.33 11.46
N ARG A 442 19.68 -6.95 10.28
CA ARG A 442 19.08 -6.44 9.04
C ARG A 442 17.57 -6.69 8.94
N ALA A 443 16.93 -7.05 10.04
CA ALA A 443 15.48 -7.23 10.11
C ALA A 443 14.86 -6.23 11.09
N PHE A 444 13.72 -5.68 10.70
CA PHE A 444 12.86 -4.83 11.52
C PHE A 444 11.44 -5.37 11.46
N PHE A 445 10.72 -5.29 12.57
CA PHE A 445 9.34 -5.73 12.65
C PHE A 445 8.48 -4.57 13.14
N MET A 446 7.39 -4.29 12.43
CA MET A 446 6.34 -3.37 12.87
C MET A 446 5.13 -4.21 13.25
N GLY A 447 4.93 -4.40 14.56
CA GLY A 447 3.92 -5.29 15.13
C GLY A 447 2.90 -4.54 15.99
N ALA A 448 1.76 -5.18 16.24
CA ALA A 448 0.73 -4.61 17.09
C ALA A 448 1.23 -4.46 18.53
N ALA A 449 0.80 -3.40 19.21
CA ALA A 449 1.01 -3.20 20.63
C ALA A 449 0.21 -4.25 21.43
N GLY A 450 0.82 -4.80 22.48
CA GLY A 450 0.26 -5.90 23.26
C GLY A 450 1.31 -6.96 23.58
N PRO A 451 0.90 -8.22 23.86
CA PRO A 451 1.84 -9.33 23.98
C PRO A 451 2.70 -9.41 22.72
N LEU A 452 4.02 -9.41 22.91
CA LEU A 452 4.95 -9.50 21.79
C LEU A 452 4.69 -10.79 21.01
N GLU A 453 4.62 -10.66 19.69
CA GLU A 453 4.47 -11.79 18.80
C GLU A 453 5.73 -12.65 18.89
N PHE A 454 5.62 -13.79 19.57
CA PHE A 454 6.76 -14.71 19.80
C PHE A 454 7.52 -15.01 18.50
N ASP A 455 6.77 -15.33 17.44
CA ASP A 455 7.28 -15.62 16.11
C ASP A 455 8.04 -14.43 15.48
N ALA A 456 7.55 -13.21 15.69
CA ALA A 456 8.25 -12.01 15.21
C ALA A 456 9.60 -11.80 15.93
N LEU A 457 9.64 -12.04 17.24
CA LEU A 457 10.89 -12.00 18.01
C LEU A 457 11.85 -13.10 17.58
N GLU A 458 11.38 -14.31 17.27
CA GLU A 458 12.21 -15.40 16.75
C GLU A 458 12.88 -15.04 15.41
N ILE A 459 12.16 -14.39 14.49
CA ILE A 459 12.75 -13.88 13.24
C ILE A 459 13.85 -12.85 13.55
N LEU A 460 13.60 -11.91 14.46
CA LEU A 460 14.56 -10.88 14.82
C LEU A 460 15.81 -11.45 15.52
N ARG A 461 15.64 -12.46 16.38
CA ARG A 461 16.74 -13.20 17.00
C ARG A 461 17.56 -13.95 15.97
N ALA A 462 16.91 -14.65 15.05
CA ALA A 462 17.60 -15.33 13.97
C ALA A 462 18.39 -14.33 13.11
N ALA A 463 17.81 -13.17 12.79
CA ALA A 463 18.48 -12.10 12.07
C ALA A 463 19.66 -11.49 12.85
N SER A 464 19.56 -11.36 14.17
CA SER A 464 20.66 -10.94 15.04
C SER A 464 21.81 -11.96 15.06
N ARG A 465 21.49 -13.25 15.17
CA ARG A 465 22.49 -14.35 15.06
C ARG A 465 23.19 -14.34 13.71
N ALA A 466 22.46 -14.06 12.63
CA ALA A 466 23.02 -13.88 11.28
C ALA A 466 24.03 -12.73 11.17
N GLU A 467 23.99 -11.74 12.06
CA GLU A 467 24.97 -10.65 12.14
C GLU A 467 26.03 -10.88 13.24
N GLY A 468 26.11 -12.10 13.78
CA GLY A 468 27.13 -12.51 14.76
C GLY A 468 26.79 -12.24 16.22
N VAL A 469 25.53 -11.92 16.55
CA VAL A 469 25.10 -11.76 17.96
C VAL A 469 24.83 -13.15 18.54
N GLU A 470 25.68 -13.60 19.46
CA GLU A 470 25.60 -14.96 20.03
C GLU A 470 24.32 -15.20 20.85
N SER A 471 23.95 -14.24 21.70
CA SER A 471 22.86 -14.39 22.67
C SER A 471 21.86 -13.22 22.61
N PRO A 472 21.03 -13.11 21.55
CA PRO A 472 20.03 -12.05 21.47
C PRO A 472 18.95 -12.22 22.55
N SER A 473 18.40 -11.10 23.05
CA SER A 473 17.37 -11.11 24.11
C SER A 473 16.16 -11.98 23.79
N GLN A 474 15.70 -12.72 24.81
CA GLN A 474 14.56 -13.63 24.75
C GLN A 474 13.19 -12.97 25.02
N THR A 475 13.17 -11.71 25.41
CA THR A 475 11.93 -11.01 25.76
C THR A 475 11.71 -9.77 24.93
N GLU A 476 12.76 -9.14 24.42
CA GLU A 476 12.68 -7.86 23.71
C GLU A 476 13.65 -7.83 22.53
N HIS A 477 13.42 -6.91 21.58
CA HIS A 477 14.36 -6.66 20.49
C HIS A 477 14.29 -5.20 20.07
N PRO A 478 15.42 -4.48 19.91
CA PRO A 478 15.42 -3.05 19.59
C PRO A 478 14.81 -2.74 18.21
N ASN A 479 14.80 -3.71 17.30
CA ASN A 479 14.18 -3.58 15.98
C ASN A 479 12.70 -4.03 15.92
N TYR A 480 12.06 -4.31 17.07
CA TYR A 480 10.61 -4.53 17.17
C TYR A 480 9.92 -3.20 17.49
N LEU A 481 9.24 -2.63 16.50
CA LEU A 481 8.53 -1.36 16.57
C LEU A 481 7.03 -1.63 16.79
N GLN A 482 6.51 -1.18 17.93
CA GLN A 482 5.09 -1.36 18.26
C GLN A 482 4.22 -0.25 17.67
N PHE A 483 3.01 -0.60 17.24
CA PHE A 483 1.95 0.36 16.90
C PHE A 483 0.58 -0.13 17.39
N TYR A 484 -0.35 0.78 17.65
CA TYR A 484 -1.71 0.45 18.06
C TYR A 484 -2.60 0.17 16.84
N ILE A 485 -3.31 -0.96 16.85
CA ILE A 485 -4.28 -1.31 15.81
C ILE A 485 -5.49 -0.36 15.91
N GLU A 486 -6.03 0.01 14.76
CA GLU A 486 -7.27 0.78 14.70
C GLU A 486 -8.49 -0.11 14.98
N ARG A 487 -9.34 0.36 15.88
CA ARG A 487 -10.64 -0.27 16.15
C ARG A 487 -11.77 0.72 15.89
N PRO A 488 -12.95 0.23 15.50
CA PRO A 488 -14.13 1.09 15.42
C PRO A 488 -14.43 1.66 16.80
N ASP A 489 -14.54 2.99 16.89
CA ASP A 489 -15.06 3.66 18.07
C ASP A 489 -16.59 3.43 18.20
N ALA A 490 -17.20 3.98 19.27
CA ALA A 490 -18.65 3.88 19.47
C ALA A 490 -19.48 4.48 18.32
N GLY A 491 -18.87 5.33 17.48
CA GLY A 491 -19.48 5.91 16.27
C GLY A 491 -19.10 5.19 14.97
N GLY A 492 -18.45 4.02 15.05
CA GLY A 492 -18.02 3.23 13.90
C GLY A 492 -16.82 3.80 13.14
N ARG A 493 -16.18 4.87 13.63
CA ARG A 493 -14.97 5.43 13.03
C ARG A 493 -13.76 4.65 13.52
N LEU A 494 -12.91 4.24 12.60
CA LEU A 494 -11.64 3.61 12.94
C LEU A 494 -10.72 4.64 13.59
N ALA A 495 -10.32 4.38 14.82
CA ALA A 495 -9.33 5.14 15.55
C ALA A 495 -8.35 4.17 16.23
N PRO A 496 -7.05 4.49 16.30
CA PRO A 496 -6.10 3.66 17.02
C PRO A 496 -6.44 3.65 18.52
N GLU A 497 -6.31 2.49 19.16
CA GLU A 497 -6.52 2.37 20.62
C GLU A 497 -5.49 3.15 21.44
N GLY A 498 -4.41 3.61 20.81
CA GLY A 498 -3.33 4.37 21.42
C GLY A 498 -2.46 5.06 20.36
N PHE A 499 -1.28 5.54 20.76
CA PHE A 499 -0.32 6.18 19.86
C PHE A 499 1.06 5.50 20.01
N PRO A 500 1.80 5.27 18.90
CA PRO A 500 1.45 5.61 17.53
C PRO A 500 0.58 4.54 16.86
N GLY A 501 -0.29 4.94 15.92
CA GLY A 501 -0.85 4.01 14.94
C GLY A 501 0.16 3.60 13.86
N LEU A 502 -0.20 2.68 12.98
CA LEU A 502 0.66 2.27 11.86
C LEU A 502 0.90 3.43 10.87
N ASP A 503 -0.13 4.21 10.57
CA ASP A 503 -0.01 5.40 9.72
C ASP A 503 0.90 6.45 10.34
N ASP A 504 0.79 6.69 11.65
CA ASP A 504 1.63 7.65 12.35
C ASP A 504 3.10 7.21 12.34
N SER A 505 3.35 5.92 12.61
CA SER A 505 4.70 5.34 12.56
C SER A 505 5.35 5.56 11.20
N LEU A 506 4.64 5.27 10.10
CA LEU A 506 5.17 5.47 8.76
C LEU A 506 5.31 6.95 8.40
N ARG A 507 4.36 7.81 8.81
CA ARG A 507 4.44 9.27 8.60
C ARG A 507 5.65 9.86 9.32
N TRP A 508 5.94 9.40 10.53
CA TRP A 508 7.13 9.79 11.29
C TRP A 508 8.42 9.34 10.59
N LEU A 509 8.51 8.07 10.16
CA LEU A 509 9.67 7.58 9.43
C LEU A 509 9.90 8.34 8.11
N TRP A 510 8.83 8.66 7.39
CA TRP A 510 8.90 9.51 6.19
C TRP A 510 9.40 10.92 6.52
N HIS A 511 8.85 11.54 7.57
CA HIS A 511 9.29 12.86 8.04
C HIS A 511 10.80 12.87 8.31
N ARG A 512 11.31 11.88 9.07
CA ARG A 512 12.74 11.73 9.35
C ARG A 512 13.57 11.53 8.08
N THR A 513 13.08 10.72 7.14
CA THR A 513 13.73 10.51 5.83
C THR A 513 13.87 11.83 5.08
N LEU A 514 12.80 12.62 4.98
CA LEU A 514 12.83 13.88 4.23
C LEU A 514 13.70 14.92 4.92
N ARG A 515 13.67 15.03 6.26
CA ARG A 515 14.58 15.90 7.02
C ARG A 515 16.05 15.52 6.77
N PHE A 516 16.37 14.23 6.74
CA PHE A 516 17.72 13.78 6.39
C PHE A 516 18.12 14.20 4.98
N ARG A 517 17.24 14.01 3.98
CA ARG A 517 17.50 14.47 2.60
C ARG A 517 17.69 15.98 2.52
N GLN A 518 16.85 16.76 3.19
CA GLN A 518 16.97 18.22 3.25
C GLN A 518 18.31 18.66 3.81
N ARG A 519 18.82 18.00 4.85
CA ARG A 519 20.17 18.28 5.38
C ARG A 519 21.25 18.09 4.32
N GLN A 520 21.21 16.97 3.60
CA GLN A 520 22.16 16.67 2.53
C GLN A 520 22.10 17.72 1.41
N THR A 521 20.90 18.16 1.02
CA THR A 521 20.75 19.13 -0.07
C THR A 521 21.13 20.56 0.32
N ILE A 522 21.05 20.93 1.61
CA ILE A 522 21.62 22.20 2.09
C ILE A 522 23.14 22.25 1.86
N ASP A 523 23.84 21.15 2.16
CA ASP A 523 25.30 21.11 2.04
C ASP A 523 25.77 21.13 0.58
N VAL A 524 25.04 20.42 -0.29
CA VAL A 524 25.45 20.24 -1.70
C VAL A 524 24.90 21.34 -2.62
N ASP A 525 23.63 21.73 -2.46
CA ASP A 525 22.89 22.44 -3.51
C ASP A 525 22.48 23.87 -3.18
N LEU A 526 22.44 24.26 -1.90
CA LEU A 526 21.93 25.58 -1.51
C LEU A 526 22.68 26.71 -2.23
N ARG A 527 24.01 26.61 -2.35
CA ARG A 527 24.84 27.62 -3.03
C ARG A 527 24.43 27.79 -4.49
N ARG A 528 24.23 26.69 -5.20
CA ARG A 528 23.83 26.66 -6.62
C ARG A 528 22.45 27.29 -6.81
N VAL A 529 21.49 26.92 -5.96
CA VAL A 529 20.11 27.43 -6.02
C VAL A 529 20.04 28.93 -5.78
N VAL A 530 20.68 29.40 -4.71
CA VAL A 530 20.69 30.82 -4.36
C VAL A 530 21.39 31.64 -5.44
N SER A 531 22.50 31.13 -6.00
CA SER A 531 23.20 31.81 -7.08
C SER A 531 22.37 31.93 -8.36
N GLY A 532 21.60 30.88 -8.68
CA GLY A 532 20.66 30.90 -9.80
C GLY A 532 19.51 31.89 -9.61
N LEU A 533 18.97 31.99 -8.39
CA LEU A 533 17.86 32.88 -8.06
C LEU A 533 18.24 34.35 -8.01
N LEU A 534 19.27 34.65 -7.22
CA LEU A 534 19.58 36.01 -6.82
C LEU A 534 20.56 36.67 -7.78
N GLY A 535 21.11 35.91 -8.73
CA GLY A 535 22.10 36.40 -9.69
C GLY A 535 23.47 36.70 -9.06
N HIS A 536 23.68 36.38 -7.78
CA HIS A 536 24.94 36.54 -7.07
C HIS A 536 25.26 35.31 -6.23
N ALA A 537 26.55 35.07 -5.95
CA ALA A 537 26.97 33.91 -5.16
C ALA A 537 26.31 33.89 -3.77
N CYS A 538 25.93 32.70 -3.31
CA CYS A 538 25.52 32.49 -1.93
C CYS A 538 26.73 32.64 -1.00
N SER A 539 26.70 33.57 -0.06
CA SER A 539 27.75 33.70 0.94
C SER A 539 27.75 32.50 1.90
N GLU A 540 28.92 32.11 2.41
CA GLU A 540 29.00 31.06 3.45
C GLU A 540 28.15 31.41 4.66
N ARG A 541 28.15 32.68 5.08
CA ARG A 541 27.31 33.16 6.18
C ARG A 541 25.81 32.92 5.92
N GLY A 542 25.35 33.12 4.68
CA GLY A 542 23.98 32.85 4.28
C GLY A 542 23.64 31.36 4.33
N ARG A 543 24.52 30.51 3.78
CA ARG A 543 24.38 29.04 3.84
C ARG A 543 24.35 28.53 5.28
N GLU A 544 25.29 28.96 6.10
CA GLU A 544 25.36 28.63 7.52
C GLU A 544 24.15 29.14 8.30
N GLY A 545 23.60 30.30 7.94
CA GLY A 545 22.38 30.85 8.52
C GLY A 545 21.18 29.93 8.28
N VAL A 546 20.97 29.49 7.03
CA VAL A 546 19.91 28.52 6.69
C VAL A 546 20.12 27.21 7.43
N LEU A 547 21.37 26.72 7.50
CA LEU A 547 21.69 25.51 8.21
C LEU A 547 21.40 25.60 9.70
N ARG A 548 21.82 26.67 10.38
CA ARG A 548 21.51 26.90 11.80
C ARG A 548 20.00 26.91 12.04
N HIS A 549 19.23 27.56 11.16
CA HIS A 549 17.77 27.57 11.26
C HIS A 549 17.18 26.16 11.08
N PHE A 550 17.68 25.39 10.11
CA PHE A 550 17.24 24.02 9.90
C PHE A 550 17.51 23.13 11.12
N GLU A 551 18.70 23.20 11.71
CA GLU A 551 19.02 22.42 12.92
C GLU A 551 18.18 22.86 14.13
N ALA A 552 17.88 24.15 14.27
CA ALA A 552 16.96 24.64 15.30
C ALA A 552 15.54 24.07 15.13
N LEU A 553 15.02 24.04 13.89
CA LEU A 553 13.73 23.43 13.55
C LEU A 553 13.74 21.92 13.89
N LYS A 554 14.74 21.18 13.41
CA LYS A 554 14.86 19.74 13.65
C LYS A 554 14.95 19.43 15.14
N ALA A 555 15.72 20.21 15.91
CA ALA A 555 15.85 20.03 17.35
C ALA A 555 14.52 20.27 18.08
N ALA A 556 13.72 21.25 17.65
CA ALA A 556 12.37 21.49 18.18
C ALA A 556 11.42 20.33 17.87
N GLU A 557 11.41 19.84 16.63
CA GLU A 557 10.61 18.68 16.21
C GLU A 557 10.99 17.41 17.00
N GLU A 558 12.29 17.19 17.26
CA GLU A 558 12.77 16.05 18.07
C GLU A 558 12.46 16.19 19.56
N ARG A 559 12.49 17.42 20.11
CA ARG A 559 12.02 17.65 21.50
C ARG A 559 10.55 17.29 21.64
N CYS A 560 9.71 17.78 20.72
CA CYS A 560 8.29 17.46 20.69
C CYS A 560 8.06 15.95 20.55
N ALA A 561 8.80 15.27 19.67
CA ALA A 561 8.67 13.83 19.50
C ALA A 561 9.05 13.02 20.75
N ARG A 562 10.08 13.45 21.51
CA ARG A 562 10.43 12.82 22.80
C ARG A 562 9.35 13.00 23.87
N GLU A 563 8.57 14.07 23.80
CA GLU A 563 7.43 14.25 24.72
C GLU A 563 6.32 13.23 24.45
N TRP A 564 6.21 12.71 23.22
CA TRP A 564 5.22 11.69 22.85
C TRP A 564 5.43 10.37 23.59
N GLU A 565 6.66 10.06 24.00
CA GLU A 565 6.97 8.90 24.85
C GLU A 565 6.33 9.02 26.24
N ARG A 566 6.14 10.26 26.73
CA ARG A 566 5.53 10.54 28.03
C ARG A 566 4.02 10.74 27.93
N ALA A 567 3.58 11.40 26.86
CA ALA A 567 2.18 11.72 26.61
C ALA A 567 1.89 11.65 25.12
N ALA A 568 1.09 10.65 24.72
CA ALA A 568 0.63 10.49 23.35
C ALA A 568 0.06 11.82 22.81
N PRO A 569 0.56 12.32 21.67
CA PRO A 569 -0.01 13.50 21.05
C PRO A 569 -1.41 13.17 20.53
N ASP A 570 -2.29 14.16 20.54
CA ASP A 570 -3.50 14.08 19.74
C ASP A 570 -3.15 14.15 18.24
N ALA A 571 -4.11 13.84 17.38
CA ALA A 571 -3.92 13.86 15.93
C ALA A 571 -3.42 15.23 15.43
N LEU A 572 -3.83 16.32 16.09
CA LEU A 572 -3.37 17.67 15.75
C LEU A 572 -1.89 17.86 16.10
N GLY A 573 -1.49 17.54 17.34
CA GLY A 573 -0.13 17.71 17.85
C GLY A 573 0.91 16.95 17.03
N PHE A 574 0.60 15.71 16.66
CA PHE A 574 1.44 14.94 15.74
C PHE A 574 1.55 15.63 14.36
N ASP A 575 0.42 16.10 13.84
CA ASP A 575 0.32 16.74 12.54
C ASP A 575 1.00 18.11 12.45
N LEU A 576 1.16 18.82 13.58
CA LEU A 576 1.95 20.07 13.65
C LEU A 576 3.42 19.84 13.28
N VAL A 577 3.94 18.64 13.52
CA VAL A 577 5.31 18.25 13.18
C VAL A 577 5.35 17.64 11.78
N VAL A 578 4.67 16.50 11.58
CA VAL A 578 4.84 15.71 10.36
C VAL A 578 4.12 16.29 9.14
N GLY A 579 3.09 17.11 9.34
CA GLY A 579 2.25 17.65 8.27
C GLY A 579 3.03 18.52 7.27
N TRP A 580 4.13 19.14 7.70
CA TRP A 580 5.00 19.91 6.83
C TRP A 580 5.67 19.03 5.77
N THR A 581 6.30 17.94 6.19
CA THR A 581 6.99 17.02 5.28
C THR A 581 6.02 16.11 4.51
N ASP A 582 4.88 15.77 5.09
CA ASP A 582 3.90 14.83 4.52
C ASP A 582 2.96 15.51 3.51
N ARG A 583 2.59 16.78 3.73
CA ARG A 583 1.64 17.50 2.86
C ARG A 583 2.23 18.75 2.23
N PHE A 584 2.80 19.67 3.01
CA PHE A 584 3.26 20.95 2.49
C PHE A 584 4.41 20.78 1.47
N HIS A 585 5.45 20.04 1.82
CA HIS A 585 6.58 19.76 0.94
C HIS A 585 6.16 18.97 -0.29
N VAL A 586 5.36 17.91 -0.13
CA VAL A 586 4.85 17.11 -1.25
C VAL A 586 4.08 17.99 -2.25
N GLY A 587 3.17 18.82 -1.74
CA GLY A 587 2.43 19.77 -2.58
C GLY A 587 3.33 20.80 -3.27
N LEU A 588 4.37 21.29 -2.58
CA LEU A 588 5.23 22.36 -3.10
C LEU A 588 6.15 21.84 -4.20
N LEU A 589 6.71 20.64 -4.01
CA LEU A 589 7.46 19.93 -5.05
C LEU A 589 6.57 19.62 -6.26
N GLY A 590 5.28 19.32 -6.04
CA GLY A 590 4.28 19.19 -7.10
C GLY A 590 4.09 20.46 -7.94
N GLU A 591 4.03 21.62 -7.30
CA GLU A 591 3.95 22.91 -7.99
C GLU A 591 5.23 23.23 -8.79
N PHE A 592 6.41 22.88 -8.26
CA PHE A 592 7.69 23.03 -8.96
C PHE A 592 7.77 22.15 -10.21
N ALA A 593 7.33 20.89 -10.10
CA ALA A 593 7.22 19.97 -11.23
C ALA A 593 6.29 20.48 -12.32
N ALA A 594 5.09 20.94 -11.93
CA ALA A 594 4.14 21.52 -12.86
C ALA A 594 4.72 22.77 -13.55
N GLY A 595 5.49 23.56 -12.79
CA GLY A 595 6.34 24.63 -13.28
C GLY A 595 7.26 24.17 -14.39
N GLU A 596 8.16 23.22 -14.11
CA GLU A 596 9.16 22.74 -15.06
C GLU A 596 8.54 22.22 -16.37
N VAL A 597 7.46 21.43 -16.29
CA VAL A 597 6.87 20.85 -17.50
C VAL A 597 6.29 21.92 -18.43
N LEU A 598 5.69 22.99 -17.89
CA LEU A 598 5.27 24.12 -18.72
C LEU A 598 6.43 24.76 -19.49
N LEU A 599 7.64 24.73 -18.93
CA LEU A 599 8.79 25.41 -19.53
C LEU A 599 9.32 24.62 -20.69
N ARG A 600 9.45 23.30 -20.49
CA ARG A 600 9.83 22.38 -21.55
C ARG A 600 8.89 22.51 -22.75
N ARG A 601 7.57 22.64 -22.49
CA ARG A 601 6.58 22.93 -23.54
C ARG A 601 6.79 24.26 -24.25
N ARG A 602 6.99 25.37 -23.52
CA ARG A 602 7.17 26.70 -24.13
C ARG A 602 8.43 26.81 -24.98
N ARG A 603 9.49 26.09 -24.62
CA ARG A 603 10.76 26.16 -25.33
C ARG A 603 10.76 25.44 -26.68
N GLY A 604 9.76 24.61 -26.98
CA GLY A 604 9.82 23.70 -28.13
C GLY A 604 11.02 22.75 -28.08
N VAL A 605 11.75 22.73 -26.96
CA VAL A 605 12.94 21.91 -26.74
C VAL A 605 12.44 20.53 -26.36
N GLY A 606 12.26 19.73 -27.39
CA GLY A 606 11.95 18.33 -27.30
C GLY A 606 11.05 17.91 -28.43
N GLY A 607 11.62 17.19 -29.40
CA GLY A 607 10.90 16.15 -30.14
C GLY A 607 10.42 14.99 -29.24
N LEU A 608 10.17 15.27 -27.95
CA LEU A 608 9.24 14.50 -27.15
C LEU A 608 7.92 14.61 -27.90
N THR A 609 7.54 13.49 -28.52
CA THR A 609 6.25 13.33 -29.20
C THR A 609 5.20 14.12 -28.45
N PRO A 610 4.44 15.01 -29.12
CA PRO A 610 3.38 15.75 -28.46
C PRO A 610 2.56 14.78 -27.62
N LEU A 611 2.18 15.18 -26.41
CA LEU A 611 1.26 14.44 -25.52
C LEU A 611 -0.08 14.06 -26.20
N SER A 612 -0.27 14.39 -27.49
CA SER A 612 -1.24 13.74 -28.36
C SER A 612 -1.02 12.23 -28.51
N ALA A 613 0.20 11.70 -28.36
CA ALA A 613 0.49 10.26 -28.46
C ALA A 613 0.01 9.47 -27.24
N THR A 614 -0.13 10.10 -26.06
CA THR A 614 -0.79 9.47 -24.89
C THR A 614 -2.32 9.60 -24.94
N GLY A 615 -2.91 10.03 -26.06
CA GLY A 615 -4.36 10.18 -26.23
C GLY A 615 -5.01 11.25 -25.34
N ALA A 616 -4.28 11.82 -24.39
CA ALA A 616 -4.68 12.95 -23.58
C ALA A 616 -4.55 14.23 -24.40
N LYS A 617 -5.48 14.40 -25.36
CA LYS A 617 -5.81 15.72 -25.89
C LYS A 617 -6.11 16.61 -24.67
N VAL A 618 -5.14 17.45 -24.28
CA VAL A 618 -5.37 18.62 -23.43
C VAL A 618 -6.11 19.64 -24.28
N THR A 619 -7.23 19.24 -24.87
CA THR A 619 -8.14 20.12 -25.59
C THR A 619 -8.98 20.82 -24.55
N GLY A 620 -8.51 21.98 -24.12
CA GLY A 620 -9.32 23.18 -23.89
C GLY A 620 -10.35 23.21 -22.77
N THR A 621 -10.92 22.10 -22.28
CA THR A 621 -12.13 22.16 -21.45
C THR A 621 -12.12 21.06 -20.38
N GLY A 622 -11.58 21.35 -19.20
CA GLY A 622 -12.04 20.72 -17.97
C GLY A 622 -11.19 19.59 -17.34
N ALA A 623 -10.23 18.97 -18.04
CA ALA A 623 -9.27 18.05 -17.41
C ALA A 623 -8.19 18.88 -16.66
N GLY A 624 -8.61 19.37 -15.49
CA GLY A 624 -7.99 20.45 -14.74
C GLY A 624 -6.66 20.10 -14.08
N HIS A 625 -5.99 21.14 -13.61
CA HIS A 625 -4.75 21.11 -12.83
C HIS A 625 -4.72 20.09 -11.67
N SER A 626 -5.88 19.65 -11.14
CA SER A 626 -5.94 18.58 -10.13
C SER A 626 -5.41 17.23 -10.64
N ALA A 627 -5.54 16.93 -11.94
CA ALA A 627 -4.92 15.75 -12.57
C ALA A 627 -3.37 15.81 -12.55
N TRP A 628 -2.80 17.01 -12.45
CA TRP A 628 -1.36 17.24 -12.49
C TRP A 628 -0.69 17.20 -11.12
N THR A 629 -1.32 17.87 -10.14
CA THR A 629 -0.75 18.09 -8.80
C THR A 629 -1.45 17.28 -7.71
N GLY A 630 -2.63 16.71 -7.98
CA GLY A 630 -3.42 15.93 -7.03
C GLY A 630 -2.80 14.58 -6.70
N GLY A 631 -1.79 14.58 -5.82
CA GLY A 631 -1.24 13.37 -5.18
C GLY A 631 0.08 12.85 -5.75
N ARG A 632 0.62 13.46 -6.80
CA ARG A 632 1.91 13.04 -7.37
C ARG A 632 3.07 13.40 -6.46
N PHE A 633 4.06 12.52 -6.41
CA PHE A 633 5.26 12.72 -5.62
C PHE A 633 6.50 12.89 -6.51
N PHE A 634 7.28 13.91 -6.18
CA PHE A 634 8.53 14.23 -6.86
C PHE A 634 9.68 14.01 -5.89
N PRO A 635 10.61 13.08 -6.21
CA PRO A 635 11.65 12.65 -5.27
C PRO A 635 12.67 13.76 -5.04
N ALA A 636 12.99 13.97 -3.76
CA ALA A 636 14.00 14.89 -3.31
C ALA A 636 15.40 14.54 -3.83
N ALA A 637 15.70 13.25 -3.99
CA ALA A 637 16.99 12.79 -4.50
C ALA A 637 17.27 13.25 -5.94
N GLU A 638 16.24 13.38 -6.78
CA GLU A 638 16.42 13.73 -8.20
C GLU A 638 16.36 15.24 -8.45
N HIS A 639 15.67 15.97 -7.57
CA HIS A 639 15.55 17.42 -7.63
C HIS A 639 16.01 18.08 -6.31
N PRO A 640 17.29 17.92 -5.94
CA PRO A 640 17.78 18.42 -4.65
C PRO A 640 17.66 19.94 -4.53
N GLN A 641 17.74 20.66 -5.67
CA GLN A 641 17.47 22.10 -5.75
C GLN A 641 16.03 22.48 -5.35
N TRP A 642 15.05 21.62 -5.61
CA TRP A 642 13.66 21.84 -5.23
C TRP A 642 13.46 21.61 -3.75
N THR A 643 14.06 20.54 -3.24
CA THR A 643 14.01 20.17 -1.83
C THR A 643 14.62 21.23 -0.94
N VAL A 644 15.81 21.73 -1.28
CA VAL A 644 16.47 22.77 -0.48
C VAL A 644 15.68 24.09 -0.54
N TRP A 645 15.13 24.46 -1.71
CA TRP A 645 14.32 25.66 -1.82
C TRP A 645 12.99 25.55 -1.09
N ALA A 646 12.32 24.39 -1.14
CA ALA A 646 11.12 24.12 -0.37
C ALA A 646 11.35 24.27 1.14
N LEU A 647 12.54 23.85 1.63
CA LEU A 647 12.93 24.05 3.02
C LEU A 647 13.12 25.54 3.35
N VAL A 648 13.81 26.30 2.48
CA VAL A 648 13.98 27.75 2.67
C VAL A 648 12.61 28.44 2.76
N VAL A 649 11.66 28.05 1.89
CA VAL A 649 10.29 28.56 1.92
C VAL A 649 9.57 28.19 3.23
N GLU A 650 9.71 26.95 3.73
CA GLU A 650 9.17 26.55 5.04
C GLU A 650 9.72 27.43 6.18
N ILE A 651 11.05 27.58 6.26
CA ILE A 651 11.70 28.38 7.30
C ILE A 651 11.23 29.83 7.23
N ALA A 652 11.21 30.43 6.04
CA ALA A 652 10.74 31.79 5.82
C ALA A 652 9.28 31.96 6.27
N LEU A 653 8.39 31.06 5.86
CA LEU A 653 6.97 31.10 6.24
C LEU A 653 6.77 31.03 7.76
N ARG A 654 7.43 30.07 8.42
CA ARG A 654 7.34 29.93 9.88
C ARG A 654 7.84 31.18 10.59
N ARG A 655 8.98 31.74 10.17
CA ARG A 655 9.55 32.97 10.73
C ARG A 655 8.68 34.19 10.49
N MET A 656 8.18 34.39 9.26
CA MET A 656 7.30 35.52 8.92
C MET A 656 6.01 35.48 9.74
N ILE A 657 5.38 34.31 9.86
CA ILE A 657 4.15 34.16 10.63
C ILE A 657 4.44 34.32 12.14
N ALA A 658 5.57 33.80 12.63
CA ALA A 658 6.00 33.99 14.00
C ALA A 658 6.28 35.47 14.33
N ALA A 659 6.95 36.20 13.44
CA ALA A 659 7.19 37.64 13.56
C ALA A 659 5.87 38.44 13.55
N TRP A 660 4.96 38.13 12.63
CA TRP A 660 3.63 38.72 12.58
C TRP A 660 2.81 38.49 13.87
N ARG A 661 3.10 37.40 14.58
CA ARG A 661 2.51 37.07 15.89
C ARG A 661 3.26 37.66 17.08
N GLY A 662 4.42 38.30 16.88
CA GLY A 662 5.28 38.77 17.96
C GLY A 662 5.95 37.62 18.74
N LYS A 663 6.25 36.51 18.06
CA LYS A 663 6.80 35.27 18.63
C LYS A 663 7.99 34.74 17.82
N LEU A 664 8.81 35.63 17.26
CA LEU A 664 9.91 35.25 16.38
C LEU A 664 10.88 34.25 17.04
N ASP A 665 11.18 34.39 18.33
CA ASP A 665 12.10 33.47 19.03
C ASP A 665 11.59 32.02 19.10
N ALA A 666 10.28 31.81 18.98
CA ALA A 666 9.63 30.51 19.00
C ALA A 666 9.24 30.00 17.59
N TRP A 667 9.83 30.54 16.52
CA TRP A 667 9.44 30.21 15.14
C TRP A 667 9.63 28.72 14.77
N ALA A 668 10.60 28.06 15.40
CA ALA A 668 10.93 26.65 15.16
C ALA A 668 9.99 25.69 15.88
N GLU A 669 9.37 26.14 16.98
CA GLU A 669 8.51 25.31 17.82
C GLU A 669 7.20 24.95 17.09
N PRO A 670 6.74 23.69 17.16
CA PRO A 670 5.41 23.32 16.68
C PRO A 670 4.33 24.19 17.33
N SER A 671 3.41 24.76 16.53
CA SER A 671 2.41 25.69 17.03
C SER A 671 1.05 25.44 16.40
N ALA A 672 0.00 25.30 17.22
CA ALA A 672 -1.38 25.16 16.73
C ALA A 672 -1.83 26.34 15.84
N CYS A 673 -1.17 27.49 15.98
CA CYS A 673 -1.43 28.68 15.18
C CYS A 673 -0.70 28.71 13.83
N VAL A 674 0.14 27.72 13.50
CA VAL A 674 0.81 27.60 12.18
C VAL A 674 0.95 26.12 11.83
N ARG A 675 0.23 25.64 10.83
CA ARG A 675 0.27 24.23 10.42
C ARG A 675 0.13 24.04 8.92
N ALA A 676 0.72 22.98 8.39
CA ALA A 676 0.48 22.56 7.03
C ALA A 676 -1.00 22.19 6.83
N ALA A 677 -1.64 22.73 5.80
CA ALA A 677 -3.04 22.48 5.53
C ALA A 677 -3.26 21.15 4.81
N SER A 678 -4.46 20.58 4.95
CA SER A 678 -4.91 19.47 4.09
C SER A 678 -5.49 20.04 2.80
N SER A 679 -4.68 20.04 1.73
CA SER A 679 -4.96 20.65 0.44
C SER A 679 -4.23 19.85 -0.66
N GLU A 680 -4.77 19.85 -1.88
CA GLU A 680 -4.09 19.28 -3.06
C GLU A 680 -2.81 20.06 -3.42
N ARG A 681 -2.74 21.33 -3.00
CA ARG A 681 -1.57 22.21 -3.16
C ARG A 681 -0.86 22.44 -1.83
N ALA A 682 0.40 22.88 -1.91
CA ALA A 682 1.11 23.41 -0.76
C ALA A 682 0.33 24.55 -0.10
N ALA A 683 -0.10 24.33 1.14
CA ALA A 683 -0.82 25.34 1.89
C ALA A 683 -0.48 25.28 3.38
N VAL A 684 -0.56 26.43 4.04
CA VAL A 684 -0.36 26.60 5.48
C VAL A 684 -1.56 27.34 6.03
N THR A 685 -2.08 26.90 7.17
CA THR A 685 -3.12 27.61 7.92
C THR A 685 -2.51 28.26 9.14
N PHE A 686 -2.91 29.50 9.43
CA PHE A 686 -2.37 30.25 10.56
C PHE A 686 -3.39 31.18 11.20
N THR A 687 -3.21 31.48 12.48
CA THR A 687 -4.12 32.35 13.27
C THR A 687 -3.33 33.42 14.02
N ARG A 688 -3.95 34.58 14.25
CA ARG A 688 -3.46 35.58 15.23
C ARG A 688 -3.93 35.17 16.63
N GLY A 689 -3.26 35.65 17.67
CA GLY A 689 -3.68 35.43 19.06
C GLY A 689 -2.93 34.30 19.78
N PRO A 690 -3.18 34.13 21.08
CA PRO A 690 -2.58 33.09 21.90
C PRO A 690 -3.11 31.70 21.52
N VAL A 691 -2.35 30.65 21.86
CA VAL A 691 -2.72 29.25 21.55
C VAL A 691 -4.08 28.87 22.14
N HIS A 692 -4.43 29.39 23.32
CA HIS A 692 -5.69 29.10 24.01
C HIS A 692 -6.89 29.91 23.49
N SER A 693 -6.66 30.92 22.64
CA SER A 693 -7.72 31.73 22.04
C SER A 693 -7.28 32.19 20.64
N PRO A 694 -7.22 31.24 19.68
CA PRO A 694 -6.83 31.58 18.32
C PRO A 694 -7.90 32.47 17.69
N GLY A 695 -7.46 33.56 17.07
CA GLY A 695 -8.31 34.41 16.24
C GLY A 695 -8.74 33.70 14.96
N ALA A 696 -9.44 34.44 14.09
CA ALA A 696 -9.96 33.90 12.83
C ALA A 696 -8.86 33.23 11.98
N PRO A 697 -9.04 31.98 11.56
CA PRO A 697 -8.04 31.25 10.80
C PRO A 697 -7.89 31.80 9.38
N ARG A 698 -6.63 32.00 8.99
CA ARG A 698 -6.21 32.38 7.63
C ARG A 698 -5.53 31.18 6.98
N ALA A 699 -5.55 31.13 5.65
CA ALA A 699 -4.77 30.17 4.90
C ALA A 699 -3.91 30.88 3.86
N LEU A 700 -2.74 30.32 3.59
CA LEU A 700 -1.86 30.70 2.51
C LEU A 700 -1.62 29.47 1.64
N ALA A 701 -2.02 29.53 0.38
CA ALA A 701 -1.77 28.49 -0.62
C ALA A 701 -0.73 28.98 -1.63
N ILE A 702 0.27 28.14 -1.92
CA ILE A 702 1.27 28.39 -2.95
C ILE A 702 0.82 27.65 -4.22
N ALA A 703 0.79 28.36 -5.34
CA ALA A 703 0.40 27.79 -6.63
C ALA A 703 1.21 28.42 -7.77
N LEU A 704 1.44 27.68 -8.85
CA LEU A 704 2.07 28.26 -10.04
C LEU A 704 1.09 29.16 -10.83
N ALA A 705 1.53 30.37 -11.18
CA ALA A 705 0.78 31.29 -12.01
C ALA A 705 0.59 30.75 -13.44
N GLY A 706 -0.62 30.88 -14.00
CA GLY A 706 -0.90 30.61 -15.42
C GLY A 706 -1.22 29.16 -15.79
N LEU A 707 -1.20 28.21 -14.84
CA LEU A 707 -1.62 26.82 -15.09
C LEU A 707 -3.13 26.59 -15.01
N SER A 708 -3.81 27.31 -14.13
CA SER A 708 -5.24 27.17 -13.95
C SER A 708 -5.95 28.20 -14.81
N ARG A 709 -6.51 27.78 -15.96
CA ARG A 709 -7.44 28.62 -16.76
C ARG A 709 -8.78 28.84 -16.04
N VAL A 710 -9.13 27.93 -15.13
CA VAL A 710 -10.31 28.01 -14.27
C VAL A 710 -9.81 28.22 -12.85
N GLU A 711 -10.11 29.39 -12.29
CA GLU A 711 -9.78 29.80 -10.92
C GLU A 711 -10.58 29.01 -9.88
N ALA A 712 -10.56 27.67 -9.93
CA ALA A 712 -11.14 26.89 -8.86
C ALA A 712 -10.36 27.23 -7.57
N PRO A 713 -11.00 27.87 -6.56
CA PRO A 713 -10.32 28.22 -5.32
C PRO A 713 -9.78 26.93 -4.70
N SER A 714 -8.53 26.97 -4.22
CA SER A 714 -7.95 25.81 -3.56
C SER A 714 -8.82 25.41 -2.38
N ARG A 715 -9.39 24.21 -2.42
CA ARG A 715 -10.20 23.67 -1.33
C ARG A 715 -9.28 23.28 -0.18
N VAL A 716 -8.96 24.24 0.68
CA VAL A 716 -8.31 23.98 1.95
C VAL A 716 -9.39 23.46 2.91
N ARG A 717 -9.31 22.19 3.32
CA ARG A 717 -10.32 21.59 4.22
C ARG A 717 -10.32 22.29 5.58
N GLY A 718 -11.48 22.80 6.01
CA GLY A 718 -11.73 23.44 7.31
C GLY A 718 -12.76 24.57 7.22
N ALA A 719 -13.18 25.13 8.36
CA ALA A 719 -14.16 26.24 8.44
C ALA A 719 -13.54 27.60 8.03
N PHE A 720 -13.04 27.69 6.80
CA PHE A 720 -12.48 28.92 6.25
C PHE A 720 -13.57 29.67 5.49
N GLY A 721 -14.25 30.59 6.18
CA GLY A 721 -15.38 31.31 5.61
C GLY A 721 -15.06 32.31 4.48
N ALA A 722 -13.81 32.80 4.32
CA ALA A 722 -13.54 33.81 3.27
C ALA A 722 -12.09 34.07 2.82
N GLN A 723 -11.02 33.80 3.59
CA GLN A 723 -9.66 34.27 3.23
C GLN A 723 -8.60 33.16 3.08
N VAL A 724 -8.50 32.62 1.86
CA VAL A 724 -7.31 31.91 1.39
C VAL A 724 -6.47 32.91 0.59
N HIS A 725 -5.30 33.28 1.10
CA HIS A 725 -4.31 34.05 0.37
C HIS A 725 -3.57 33.13 -0.60
N HIS A 726 -3.28 33.63 -1.80
CA HIS A 726 -2.57 32.85 -2.82
C HIS A 726 -1.21 33.49 -3.13
N TRP A 727 -0.13 32.76 -2.87
CA TRP A 727 1.19 33.09 -3.40
C TRP A 727 1.36 32.42 -4.75
N ARG A 728 1.36 33.25 -5.80
CA ARG A 728 1.47 32.79 -7.17
C ARG A 728 2.92 32.80 -7.62
N LEU A 729 3.53 31.63 -7.73
CA LEU A 729 4.87 31.47 -8.27
C LEU A 729 4.84 31.80 -9.76
N ARG A 730 5.52 32.86 -10.17
CA ARG A 730 5.75 33.16 -11.58
C ARG A 730 6.86 32.24 -12.09
N GLY A 731 6.79 31.85 -13.36
CA GLY A 731 7.84 31.05 -13.98
C GLY A 731 9.24 31.67 -13.79
N ALA A 732 9.37 32.98 -13.99
CA ALA A 732 10.62 33.72 -13.78
C ALA A 732 11.14 33.70 -12.32
N SER A 733 10.29 33.34 -11.35
CA SER A 733 10.66 33.23 -9.92
C SER A 733 11.11 31.82 -9.54
N ILE A 734 11.23 30.90 -10.50
CA ILE A 734 11.67 29.54 -10.25
C ILE A 734 13.21 29.49 -10.26
N PRO A 735 13.86 29.06 -9.16
CA PRO A 735 15.31 29.19 -8.93
C PRO A 735 16.24 28.62 -9.99
N TRP A 736 15.84 27.50 -10.55
CA TRP A 736 16.59 26.75 -11.55
C TRP A 736 16.20 27.15 -12.98
N TRP A 737 15.53 28.30 -13.13
CA TRP A 737 15.28 28.95 -14.40
C TRP A 737 16.51 29.76 -14.84
N PRO A 738 17.08 29.52 -16.03
CA PRO A 738 18.16 30.35 -16.56
C PRO A 738 17.73 31.81 -16.72
N ALA A 739 18.28 32.72 -15.90
CA ALA A 739 17.93 34.15 -15.86
C ALA A 739 18.05 34.86 -17.22
N ARG A 740 18.90 34.36 -18.13
CA ARG A 740 19.12 34.91 -19.49
C ARG A 740 17.88 34.88 -20.42
N GLN A 741 16.74 34.34 -19.97
CA GLN A 741 15.51 34.24 -20.75
C GLN A 741 14.28 34.89 -20.08
N ALA A 742 14.44 35.53 -18.92
CA ALA A 742 13.38 36.32 -18.31
C ALA A 742 13.46 37.75 -18.85
N SER A 743 12.39 38.26 -19.48
CA SER A 743 12.32 39.70 -19.81
C SER A 743 12.53 40.52 -18.54
N PRO A 744 13.32 41.61 -18.56
CA PRO A 744 13.82 42.28 -17.35
C PRO A 744 12.78 42.94 -16.42
N SER A 745 11.48 42.86 -16.72
CA SER A 745 10.49 43.79 -16.16
C SER A 745 9.64 43.28 -15.00
N THR A 746 9.83 42.08 -14.43
CA THR A 746 8.75 41.48 -13.60
C THR A 746 9.13 40.61 -12.39
N ALA A 747 10.20 40.93 -11.68
CA ALA A 747 10.47 40.35 -10.35
C ALA A 747 9.91 41.25 -9.23
N LEU A 748 8.67 41.02 -8.81
CA LEU A 748 8.14 41.56 -7.54
C LEU A 748 7.18 40.53 -6.94
N ILE A 749 7.56 39.98 -5.78
CA ILE A 749 6.66 39.24 -4.90
C ILE A 749 5.95 40.30 -4.08
N HIS A 750 4.63 40.48 -4.28
CA HIS A 750 3.88 41.45 -3.49
C HIS A 750 3.80 40.98 -2.03
N ALA A 751 4.20 41.88 -1.12
CA ALA A 751 4.08 41.75 0.32
C ALA A 751 2.61 41.54 0.76
N LEU A 752 2.43 40.92 1.92
CA LEU A 752 1.13 40.84 2.59
C LEU A 752 0.59 42.26 2.83
N PRO A 753 -0.73 42.53 2.64
CA PRO A 753 -1.30 43.81 3.01
C PRO A 753 -1.13 44.02 4.53
N GLY A 754 -0.29 44.99 4.92
CA GLY A 754 -0.15 45.45 6.31
C GLY A 754 1.09 45.00 7.09
N THR A 755 2.16 44.51 6.44
CA THR A 755 3.47 44.40 7.11
C THR A 755 4.29 45.68 6.88
N PRO A 756 4.71 46.41 7.93
CA PRO A 756 5.68 47.50 7.76
C PRO A 756 7.00 46.93 7.22
N ASP A 757 7.64 47.67 6.31
CA ASP A 757 8.94 47.35 5.74
C ASP A 757 9.95 47.04 6.85
N ALA A 758 10.25 45.76 7.03
CA ALA A 758 11.44 45.31 7.75
C ALA A 758 12.37 44.72 6.70
N GLY A 759 13.25 45.57 6.17
CA GLY A 759 14.43 45.12 5.46
C GLY A 759 15.43 44.56 6.47
N GLU A 760 15.54 43.22 6.51
CA GLU A 760 16.76 42.41 6.67
C GLU A 760 16.42 40.91 6.61
#